data_AF-A0A843GGZ4-F1
#
_entry.id   AF-A0A843GGZ4-F1
#
_cell.length_a   1.000
_cell.length_b   1.000
_cell.length_c   1.000
_cell.angle_alpha   90.00
_cell.angle_beta   90.00
_cell.angle_gamma   90.00
#
_symmetry.space_group_name_H-M   'P 1'
#
loop_
_entity.id
_entity.type
_entity.pdbx_description
1 polymer ?
#
loop_
_entity_poly.entity_id
_entity_poly.type
_entity_poly.pdbx_seq_one_letter_code
_entity_poly.pdbx_strand_id
1 'polypeptide(L)'
;MTNNKNYTRITHQDLLEDFTARLKNDERFKNMSSASIYYLFMEMLAGTFDMTNFYMQRTAEEAFIDTARLDSSVIKHGKNLGYNPIRPTPAEAEIQIVIKGPLPASLLNCVGNSDSKPVIYFSQEETDLVFDNNKFMLNTDYSYALTDEDIKDGQSSTWTKTLTYSVPVDSMKYLELQGIKLYDNSSLLPIIIFQGEVKTHVIRGVSNLTKLGKSYQFYDIDDLKFSNWYGQRDPNGWYKDRYYSKNSWTKVGIGKNEDEALSDENLFEIEDSSIYLNHNLANFDESNNLDENGNSKVPYKVCSLTTNSDKTVRLKFGDGVMVNSGLVSEDENVYVKYLICEGAKANRIGSKTAEIKANNKFYATCPGGVIDVTNNIKFILNTDILGGVDFEDQQSIKNNAPLYFASNNRLVTKRDFISYFNGLSSPIKVKNAIAWSQDEIEDFDNGGHTTYKYLQNAICYCIASTLYNTTGSVYSPINVLTDKGSNTAGTFSLYGTNTDYTRHLTDYIKMLLSYDSFHATQYANNPSVQWVKNVKKIRENAEPKMIINSKLYSLPPIVQYYDVVGSVTIDSLSKMQEYKREVENKIYKWLEYNSNFKQKIFKSDIIRFFNEREETKSVDLDIRVSDIIKCKDLSFVFDISSTPLNNIYSFNPNIPGSDVAYSGVPYNTITIPKIDRQGNVLTADMLEDKTLQIYLYAPNEEGKEYKKRATIQVTPYSVSEGNETISITIYGVASYSNIGMGQNSLLYLNVPSTNDFYSLSSFSTNNASSYDLTSAEVNQIQSMINSWIAGATTTKEANRPIPLPYYVQALNNNTREETIMRKGVVQDSYKTQLTEKSFWMYFIPSVITQFYKNSMIDFNDEDVNGDLWTNIDNLVYDLYTQLKATFCDGVLDDNNNIVNFSMDNEIPVVRLKITYKYGN
;
A
#
# COMPACT_ATOMS: atom_id res chain seq x y z
N MET A 1 -38.73 1.78 23.63
CA MET A 1 -37.93 2.32 22.51
C MET A 1 -37.63 3.77 22.80
N THR A 2 -36.44 4.04 23.33
CA THR A 2 -35.94 5.37 23.66
C THR A 2 -35.66 6.11 22.35
N ASN A 3 -36.60 6.95 21.92
CA ASN A 3 -36.37 7.94 20.88
C ASN A 3 -35.13 8.75 21.28
N ASN A 4 -34.01 8.53 20.57
CA ASN A 4 -32.92 9.48 20.55
C ASN A 4 -33.53 10.81 20.12
N LYS A 5 -33.71 11.73 21.06
CA LYS A 5 -34.30 13.03 20.80
C LYS A 5 -33.32 13.82 19.94
N ASN A 6 -33.54 13.79 18.64
CA ASN A 6 -32.81 14.60 17.68
C ASN A 6 -33.43 16.00 17.67
N TYR A 7 -32.95 16.88 18.55
CA TYR A 7 -33.54 18.20 18.80
C TYR A 7 -33.40 19.18 17.61
N THR A 8 -32.47 18.96 16.67
CA THR A 8 -32.34 19.75 15.44
C THR A 8 -33.45 19.48 14.43
N ARG A 9 -34.29 18.46 14.65
CA ARG A 9 -35.51 18.24 13.84
C ARG A 9 -36.69 19.08 14.32
N ILE A 10 -36.58 19.71 15.49
CA ILE A 10 -37.61 20.61 16.01
C ILE A 10 -37.25 22.00 15.55
N THR A 11 -38.07 22.59 14.68
CA THR A 11 -37.86 23.96 14.21
C THR A 11 -38.38 24.97 15.23
N HIS A 12 -37.91 26.22 15.15
CA HIS A 12 -38.50 27.34 15.91
C HIS A 12 -40.03 27.41 15.75
N GLN A 13 -40.52 27.17 14.53
CA GLN A 13 -41.94 27.13 14.23
C GLN A 13 -42.66 26.00 14.98
N ASP A 14 -42.08 24.80 14.99
CA ASP A 14 -42.64 23.65 15.73
C ASP A 14 -42.69 23.91 17.25
N LEU A 15 -41.65 24.57 17.79
CA LEU A 15 -41.62 24.97 19.21
C LEU A 15 -42.69 26.01 19.51
N LEU A 16 -42.87 26.99 18.63
CA LEU A 16 -43.90 28.03 18.79
C LEU A 16 -45.31 27.43 18.73
N GLU A 17 -45.53 26.49 17.83
CA GLU A 17 -46.80 25.76 17.70
C GLU A 17 -47.09 24.90 18.93
N ASP A 18 -46.13 24.11 19.43
CA ASP A 18 -46.29 23.32 20.66
C ASP A 18 -46.53 24.24 21.88
N PHE A 19 -45.77 25.33 21.99
CA PHE A 19 -45.94 26.28 23.10
C PHE A 19 -47.30 26.96 23.06
N THR A 20 -47.76 27.37 21.88
CA THR A 20 -49.09 27.94 21.67
C THR A 20 -50.19 26.92 21.98
N ALA A 21 -50.03 25.67 21.56
CA ALA A 21 -50.98 24.61 21.83
C ALA A 21 -51.11 24.33 23.34
N ARG A 22 -49.98 24.29 24.07
CA ARG A 22 -49.97 24.10 25.53
C ARG A 22 -50.61 25.26 26.28
N LEU A 23 -50.37 26.50 25.85
CA LEU A 23 -51.00 27.67 26.48
C LEU A 23 -52.50 27.74 26.21
N LYS A 24 -52.96 27.38 25.00
CA LYS A 24 -54.39 27.32 24.67
C LYS A 24 -55.17 26.29 25.51
N ASN A 25 -54.50 25.30 26.10
CA ASN A 25 -55.13 24.34 27.01
C ASN A 25 -55.49 24.97 28.37
N ASP A 26 -54.91 26.11 28.73
CA ASP A 26 -55.25 26.85 29.94
C ASP A 26 -56.32 27.89 29.62
N GLU A 27 -57.43 27.87 30.35
CA GLU A 27 -58.58 28.76 30.12
C GLU A 27 -58.21 30.25 30.14
N ARG A 28 -57.15 30.63 30.89
CA ARG A 28 -56.67 32.01 30.99
C ARG A 28 -56.10 32.55 29.67
N PHE A 29 -55.60 31.67 28.80
CA PHE A 29 -54.87 32.01 27.58
C PHE A 29 -55.58 31.52 26.29
N LYS A 30 -56.87 31.17 26.38
CA LYS A 30 -57.64 30.60 25.27
C LYS A 30 -57.85 31.54 24.07
N ASN A 31 -57.92 32.86 24.33
CA ASN A 31 -58.30 33.88 23.34
C ASN A 31 -57.15 34.82 22.91
N MET A 32 -55.91 34.33 22.91
CA MET A 32 -54.76 35.16 22.54
C MET A 32 -54.66 35.42 21.04
N SER A 33 -54.52 36.70 20.67
CA SER A 33 -54.30 37.14 19.27
C SER A 33 -52.83 37.05 18.88
N SER A 34 -52.56 36.67 17.63
CA SER A 34 -51.22 36.67 17.01
C SER A 34 -50.59 38.06 16.89
N ALA A 35 -51.40 39.13 16.95
CA ALA A 35 -50.90 40.52 16.93
C ALA A 35 -50.56 41.08 18.33
N SER A 36 -50.69 40.27 19.40
CA SER A 36 -50.44 40.73 20.77
C SER A 36 -48.95 40.80 21.08
N ILE A 37 -48.54 41.76 21.93
CA ILE A 37 -47.16 41.85 22.46
C ILE A 37 -46.73 40.54 23.14
N TYR A 38 -47.68 39.79 23.68
CA TYR A 38 -47.42 38.49 24.26
C TYR A 38 -46.99 37.45 23.21
N TYR A 39 -47.51 37.51 21.98
CA TYR A 39 -47.05 36.63 20.90
C TYR A 39 -45.58 36.87 20.55
N LEU A 40 -45.15 38.14 20.50
CA LEU A 40 -43.73 38.50 20.36
C LEU A 40 -42.88 37.92 21.51
N PHE A 41 -43.38 37.97 22.75
CA PHE A 41 -42.69 37.35 23.89
C PHE A 41 -42.59 35.82 23.78
N MET A 42 -43.64 35.16 23.26
CA MET A 42 -43.61 33.72 22.97
C MET A 42 -42.60 33.38 21.88
N GLU A 43 -42.52 34.17 20.81
CA GLU A 43 -41.52 34.00 19.75
C GLU A 43 -40.09 34.16 20.28
N MET A 44 -39.84 35.15 21.14
CA MET A 44 -38.54 35.35 21.81
C MET A 44 -38.20 34.18 22.74
N LEU A 45 -39.18 33.68 23.49
CA LEU A 45 -38.99 32.54 24.39
C LEU A 45 -38.72 31.25 23.60
N ALA A 46 -39.47 31.01 22.52
CA ALA A 46 -39.24 29.90 21.59
C ALA A 46 -37.85 30.00 20.95
N GLY A 47 -37.38 31.19 20.59
CA GLY A 47 -36.01 31.41 20.11
C GLY A 47 -34.94 31.09 21.17
N THR A 48 -35.21 31.41 22.44
CA THR A 48 -34.31 31.05 23.56
C THR A 48 -34.28 29.53 23.78
N PHE A 49 -35.43 28.86 23.68
CA PHE A 49 -35.51 27.40 23.77
C PHE A 49 -34.86 26.69 22.60
N ASP A 50 -35.01 27.20 21.38
CA ASP A 50 -34.35 26.68 20.18
C ASP A 50 -32.83 26.70 20.37
N MET A 51 -32.27 27.85 20.78
CA MET A 51 -30.85 27.99 21.07
C MET A 51 -30.40 27.07 22.23
N THR A 52 -31.21 26.93 23.29
CA THR A 52 -30.91 26.05 24.43
C THR A 52 -30.92 24.58 24.01
N ASN A 53 -31.90 24.15 23.21
CA ASN A 53 -31.99 22.80 22.66
C ASN A 53 -30.81 22.50 21.75
N PHE A 54 -30.38 23.46 20.93
CA PHE A 54 -29.16 23.35 20.15
C PHE A 54 -27.96 23.08 21.06
N TYR A 55 -27.75 23.87 22.11
CA TYR A 55 -26.63 23.64 23.03
C TYR A 55 -26.72 22.29 23.75
N MET A 56 -27.90 21.88 24.23
CA MET A 56 -28.09 20.57 24.87
C MET A 56 -27.76 19.42 23.93
N GLN A 57 -28.17 19.50 22.66
CA GLN A 57 -27.84 18.48 21.66
C GLN A 57 -26.35 18.49 21.34
N ARG A 58 -25.73 19.66 21.16
CA ARG A 58 -24.28 19.75 20.95
C ARG A 58 -23.54 19.11 22.12
N THR A 59 -23.93 19.41 23.37
CA THR A 59 -23.34 18.78 24.55
C THR A 59 -23.53 17.26 24.57
N ALA A 60 -24.72 16.75 24.22
CA ALA A 60 -24.98 15.31 24.18
C ALA A 60 -24.18 14.60 23.07
N GLU A 61 -24.06 15.20 21.89
CA GLU A 61 -23.22 14.68 20.80
C GLU A 61 -21.73 14.67 21.20
N GLU A 62 -21.24 15.74 21.83
CA GLU A 62 -19.84 15.83 22.28
C GLU A 62 -19.51 14.97 23.51
N ALA A 63 -20.52 14.41 24.20
CA ALA A 63 -20.30 13.61 25.41
C ALA A 63 -19.77 12.19 25.12
N PHE A 64 -20.01 11.65 23.93
CA PHE A 64 -19.59 10.30 23.54
C PHE A 64 -18.62 10.35 22.35
N ILE A 65 -17.60 9.48 22.36
CA ILE A 65 -16.53 9.48 21.36
C ILE A 65 -17.06 9.28 19.93
N ASP A 66 -18.02 8.37 19.75
CA ASP A 66 -18.57 8.05 18.43
C ASP A 66 -19.35 9.23 17.83
N THR A 67 -20.13 9.94 18.66
CA THR A 67 -20.99 11.05 18.24
C THR A 67 -20.29 12.41 18.24
N ALA A 68 -19.15 12.54 18.93
CA ALA A 68 -18.43 13.81 19.06
C ALA A 68 -18.01 14.38 17.70
N ARG A 69 -18.20 15.67 17.47
CA ARG A 69 -17.89 16.32 16.19
C ARG A 69 -16.71 17.27 16.32
N LEU A 70 -16.38 17.76 17.50
CA LEU A 70 -15.21 18.59 17.72
C LEU A 70 -13.95 17.73 17.88
N ASP A 71 -12.85 18.16 17.25
CA ASP A 71 -11.52 17.55 17.44
C ASP A 71 -11.12 17.53 18.92
N SER A 72 -11.43 18.61 19.64
CA SER A 72 -11.12 18.78 21.06
C SER A 72 -11.79 17.73 21.94
N SER A 73 -13.04 17.41 21.67
CA SER A 73 -13.77 16.37 22.39
C SER A 73 -13.22 14.99 22.06
N VAL A 74 -12.95 14.70 20.79
CA VAL A 74 -12.43 13.39 20.36
C VAL A 74 -11.05 13.13 20.95
N ILE A 75 -10.14 14.11 20.94
CA ILE A 75 -8.82 13.99 21.57
C ILE A 75 -8.95 13.78 23.08
N LYS A 76 -9.87 14.50 23.74
CA LYS A 76 -10.09 14.37 25.19
C LYS A 76 -10.66 12.99 25.56
N HIS A 77 -11.62 12.49 24.79
CA HIS A 77 -12.16 11.14 24.98
C HIS A 77 -11.11 10.07 24.71
N GLY A 78 -10.30 10.22 23.66
CA GLY A 78 -9.18 9.33 23.39
C GLY A 78 -8.20 9.29 24.56
N LYS A 79 -7.85 10.46 25.12
CA LYS A 79 -6.99 10.56 26.31
C LYS A 79 -7.58 9.89 27.54
N ASN A 80 -8.90 9.98 27.76
CA ASN A 80 -9.58 9.29 28.86
C ASN A 80 -9.47 7.76 28.71
N LEU A 81 -9.38 7.27 27.48
CA LEU A 81 -9.16 5.86 27.13
C LEU A 81 -7.67 5.46 27.14
N GLY A 82 -6.77 6.37 27.55
CA GLY A 82 -5.32 6.14 27.54
C GLY A 82 -4.66 6.33 26.17
N TYR A 83 -5.43 6.67 25.13
CA TYR A 83 -4.93 6.87 23.78
C TYR A 83 -4.40 8.28 23.57
N ASN A 84 -3.12 8.40 23.22
CA ASN A 84 -2.49 9.66 22.85
C ASN A 84 -2.36 9.73 21.32
N PRO A 85 -3.07 10.65 20.62
CA PRO A 85 -3.09 10.71 19.16
C PRO A 85 -1.70 10.82 18.52
N ILE A 86 -1.59 10.37 17.27
CA ILE A 86 -0.36 10.48 16.49
C ILE A 86 -0.17 11.93 16.03
N ARG A 87 0.99 12.51 16.34
CA ARG A 87 1.39 13.85 15.90
C ARG A 87 2.01 13.82 14.49
N PRO A 88 2.31 14.96 13.85
CA PRO A 88 2.96 14.96 12.55
C PRO A 88 4.31 14.22 12.57
N THR A 89 4.61 13.43 11.53
CA THR A 89 5.92 12.79 11.35
C THR A 89 6.69 13.47 10.22
N PRO A 90 8.01 13.63 10.34
CA PRO A 90 8.82 14.25 9.30
C PRO A 90 8.90 13.36 8.04
N ALA A 91 9.07 14.00 6.89
CA ALA A 91 9.36 13.30 5.64
C ALA A 91 10.86 12.99 5.51
N GLU A 92 11.22 11.88 4.90
CA GLU A 92 12.59 11.40 4.75
C GLU A 92 13.00 11.34 3.27
N ALA A 93 14.29 11.48 3.01
CA ALA A 93 14.89 11.24 1.70
C ALA A 93 16.33 10.75 1.84
N GLU A 94 16.78 9.97 0.86
CA GLU A 94 18.19 9.63 0.71
C GLU A 94 18.89 10.71 -0.12
N ILE A 95 20.15 11.01 0.23
CA ILE A 95 20.97 12.01 -0.47
C ILE A 95 22.31 11.44 -0.91
N GLN A 96 22.90 12.11 -1.88
CA GLN A 96 24.28 11.98 -2.30
C GLN A 96 25.04 13.25 -1.93
N ILE A 97 26.19 13.09 -1.30
CA ILE A 97 27.12 14.20 -1.04
C ILE A 97 28.18 14.16 -2.14
N VAL A 98 28.22 15.20 -2.96
CA VAL A 98 29.19 15.35 -4.05
C VAL A 98 30.27 16.33 -3.63
N ILE A 99 31.51 15.86 -3.59
CA ILE A 99 32.71 16.68 -3.40
C ILE A 99 33.27 16.97 -4.80
N LYS A 100 33.42 18.24 -5.17
CA LYS A 100 33.93 18.69 -6.47
C LYS A 100 35.30 19.36 -6.34
N GLY A 101 36.15 19.12 -7.33
CA GLY A 101 37.41 19.84 -7.51
C GLY A 101 37.21 21.23 -8.15
N PRO A 102 38.25 22.07 -8.17
CA PRO A 102 39.54 21.84 -7.54
C PRO A 102 39.45 22.00 -6.01
N LEU A 103 40.04 21.07 -5.26
CA LEU A 103 40.13 21.14 -3.80
C LEU A 103 41.05 22.31 -3.38
N PRO A 104 40.84 22.92 -2.20
CA PRO A 104 41.69 24.00 -1.70
C PRO A 104 43.18 23.58 -1.64
N ALA A 105 44.09 24.45 -2.08
CA ALA A 105 45.52 24.13 -2.11
C ALA A 105 46.11 23.78 -0.73
N SER A 106 45.53 24.30 0.35
CA SER A 106 45.88 23.96 1.72
C SER A 106 45.61 22.51 2.08
N LEU A 107 44.60 21.86 1.48
CA LEU A 107 44.30 20.43 1.65
C LEU A 107 45.32 19.53 0.95
N LEU A 108 45.89 20.00 -0.17
CA LEU A 108 46.93 19.27 -0.92
C LEU A 108 48.24 19.15 -0.12
N ASN A 109 48.52 20.13 0.74
CA ASN A 109 49.72 20.15 1.59
C ASN A 109 49.60 19.24 2.83
N CYS A 110 48.45 18.60 3.04
CA CYS A 110 48.22 17.68 4.16
C CYS A 110 48.72 16.25 3.87
N VAL A 111 49.29 16.01 2.68
CA VAL A 111 49.85 14.72 2.26
C VAL A 111 51.24 14.55 2.84
N GLY A 112 51.44 13.61 3.76
CA GLY A 112 52.76 13.29 4.29
C GLY A 112 52.85 12.61 5.66
N ASN A 113 51.75 12.56 6.43
CA ASN A 113 51.70 11.82 7.69
C ASN A 113 50.67 10.68 7.59
N SER A 114 51.12 9.43 7.68
CA SER A 114 50.29 8.23 7.50
C SER A 114 49.12 8.11 8.49
N ASP A 115 49.19 8.83 9.61
CA ASP A 115 48.28 8.63 10.76
C ASP A 115 47.20 9.73 10.88
N SER A 116 47.10 10.70 9.96
CA SER A 116 46.08 11.76 10.04
C SER A 116 45.69 12.34 8.67
N LYS A 117 44.85 11.61 7.94
CA LYS A 117 44.25 12.06 6.66
C LYS A 117 43.26 13.21 6.90
N PRO A 118 43.05 14.12 5.93
CA PRO A 118 42.06 15.17 6.10
C PRO A 118 40.64 14.59 6.11
N VAL A 119 39.85 14.99 7.11
CA VAL A 119 38.49 14.50 7.33
C VAL A 119 37.50 15.65 7.18
N ILE A 120 36.48 15.47 6.35
CA ILE A 120 35.34 16.37 6.23
C ILE A 120 34.25 15.85 7.17
N TYR A 121 33.76 16.72 8.05
CA TYR A 121 32.66 16.39 8.96
C TYR A 121 31.36 17.03 8.48
N PHE A 122 30.28 16.26 8.57
CA PHE A 122 28.92 16.66 8.32
C PHE A 122 28.13 16.43 9.61
N SER A 123 28.12 17.45 10.48
CA SER A 123 27.41 17.39 11.75
C SER A 123 25.90 17.59 11.53
N GLN A 124 25.11 16.75 12.15
CA GLN A 124 23.66 16.82 12.17
C GLN A 124 23.14 18.14 12.74
N GLU A 125 23.77 18.67 13.79
CA GLU A 125 23.33 19.91 14.44
C GLU A 125 23.73 21.17 13.64
N GLU A 126 24.83 21.10 12.88
CA GLU A 126 25.36 22.26 12.14
C GLU A 126 24.88 22.34 10.69
N THR A 127 24.32 21.25 10.16
CA THR A 127 23.94 21.14 8.75
C THR A 127 22.59 21.81 8.49
N ASP A 128 22.60 22.94 7.78
CA ASP A 128 21.40 23.71 7.38
C ASP A 128 21.09 23.47 5.90
N LEU A 129 20.38 22.36 5.64
CA LEU A 129 19.93 21.98 4.31
C LEU A 129 18.54 22.54 4.04
N VAL A 130 18.35 23.16 2.88
CA VAL A 130 17.10 23.78 2.48
C VAL A 130 16.70 23.31 1.08
N PHE A 131 15.46 22.81 0.98
CA PHE A 131 14.83 22.45 -0.27
C PHE A 131 13.36 22.90 -0.25
N ASP A 132 12.90 23.61 -1.29
CA ASP A 132 11.52 24.14 -1.39
C ASP A 132 11.06 24.93 -0.14
N ASN A 133 11.95 25.78 0.40
CA ASN A 133 11.78 26.55 1.65
C ASN A 133 11.60 25.72 2.94
N ASN A 134 11.76 24.40 2.88
CA ASN A 134 11.75 23.54 4.05
C ASN A 134 13.19 23.22 4.48
N LYS A 135 13.43 23.23 5.79
CA LYS A 135 14.70 22.77 6.37
C LYS A 135 14.73 21.25 6.49
N PHE A 136 15.91 20.70 6.25
CA PHE A 136 16.23 19.30 6.36
C PHE A 136 17.45 19.13 7.26
N MET A 137 17.45 18.04 8.03
CA MET A 137 18.53 17.66 8.91
C MET A 137 19.05 16.29 8.52
N LEU A 138 20.34 16.05 8.75
CA LEU A 138 20.93 14.72 8.61
C LEU A 138 20.38 13.80 9.69
N ASN A 139 20.18 12.52 9.39
CA ASN A 139 19.71 11.55 10.38
C ASN A 139 20.75 11.22 11.48
N THR A 140 22.02 11.39 11.16
CA THR A 140 23.15 11.22 12.08
C THR A 140 24.32 12.09 11.60
N ASP A 141 25.35 12.23 12.41
CA ASP A 141 26.63 12.78 11.98
C ASP A 141 27.29 11.85 10.95
N TYR A 142 27.89 12.44 9.93
CA TYR A 142 28.70 11.75 8.94
C TYR A 142 30.10 12.35 8.85
N SER A 143 31.06 11.56 8.41
CA SER A 143 32.40 12.04 8.11
C SER A 143 32.99 11.32 6.90
N TYR A 144 33.86 12.01 6.17
CA TYR A 144 34.60 11.42 5.05
C TYR A 144 36.08 11.74 5.16
N ALA A 145 36.90 10.71 5.31
CA ALA A 145 38.35 10.82 5.25
C ALA A 145 38.80 10.75 3.78
N LEU A 146 39.43 11.81 3.29
CA LEU A 146 39.97 11.87 1.93
C LEU A 146 41.14 10.88 1.78
N THR A 147 41.14 10.12 0.69
CA THR A 147 42.24 9.22 0.35
C THR A 147 43.37 9.97 -0.37
N ASP A 148 44.56 9.38 -0.44
CA ASP A 148 45.69 9.97 -1.17
C ASP A 148 45.38 10.15 -2.67
N GLU A 149 44.54 9.25 -3.22
CA GLU A 149 44.02 9.35 -4.59
C GLU A 149 43.01 10.50 -4.73
N ASP A 150 42.08 10.65 -3.78
CA ASP A 150 41.13 11.78 -3.78
C ASP A 150 41.88 13.14 -3.73
N ILE A 151 42.95 13.25 -2.94
CA ILE A 151 43.74 14.48 -2.83
C ILE A 151 44.53 14.75 -4.12
N LYS A 152 45.13 13.71 -4.71
CA LYS A 152 45.89 13.83 -5.96
C LYS A 152 44.99 14.24 -7.12
N ASP A 153 43.86 13.56 -7.28
CA ASP A 153 42.96 13.76 -8.42
C ASP A 153 42.07 14.99 -8.24
N GLY A 154 41.78 15.35 -6.99
CA GLY A 154 41.00 16.53 -6.61
C GLY A 154 41.63 17.88 -6.99
N GLN A 155 42.84 17.90 -7.55
CA GLN A 155 43.43 19.08 -8.20
C GLN A 155 42.72 19.45 -9.51
N SER A 156 42.07 18.47 -10.16
CA SER A 156 41.34 18.70 -11.41
C SER A 156 40.01 19.41 -11.15
N SER A 157 39.66 20.38 -12.02
CA SER A 157 38.35 21.04 -12.00
C SER A 157 37.19 20.14 -12.44
N THR A 158 37.49 18.98 -13.03
CA THR A 158 36.49 17.99 -13.46
C THR A 158 36.35 16.83 -12.49
N TRP A 159 37.19 16.76 -11.45
CA TRP A 159 37.12 15.68 -10.47
C TRP A 159 35.90 15.84 -9.58
N THR A 160 35.19 14.74 -9.37
CA THR A 160 34.06 14.67 -8.45
C THR A 160 34.08 13.35 -7.69
N LYS A 161 33.82 13.39 -6.40
CA LYS A 161 33.59 12.22 -5.55
C LYS A 161 32.15 12.24 -5.05
N THR A 162 31.41 11.16 -5.28
CA THR A 162 30.03 11.02 -4.81
C THR A 162 29.97 10.02 -3.66
N LEU A 163 29.41 10.47 -2.54
CA LEU A 163 29.16 9.67 -1.35
C LEU A 163 27.65 9.39 -1.27
N THR A 164 27.26 8.13 -1.46
CA THR A 164 25.85 7.70 -1.40
C THR A 164 25.56 6.87 -0.16
N TYR A 165 26.59 6.23 0.39
CA TYR A 165 26.48 5.28 1.49
C TYR A 165 27.46 5.64 2.62
N SER A 166 27.09 5.22 3.82
CA SER A 166 27.84 5.34 5.08
C SER A 166 28.03 3.95 5.69
N VAL A 167 29.02 3.81 6.57
CA VAL A 167 29.29 2.57 7.31
C VAL A 167 29.37 2.90 8.80
N PRO A 168 28.57 2.25 9.67
CA PRO A 168 28.70 2.40 11.12
C PRO A 168 30.06 1.90 11.60
N VAL A 169 30.69 2.63 12.54
CA VAL A 169 32.03 2.33 13.07
C VAL A 169 32.14 0.89 13.61
N ASP A 170 31.08 0.40 14.26
CA ASP A 170 31.06 -0.91 14.92
C ASP A 170 30.80 -2.11 13.97
N SER A 171 30.54 -1.85 12.69
CA SER A 171 30.05 -2.86 11.73
C SER A 171 31.00 -3.11 10.55
N MET A 172 32.20 -2.52 10.56
CA MET A 172 33.10 -2.57 9.40
C MET A 172 33.72 -3.97 9.21
N LYS A 173 33.26 -4.70 8.19
CA LYS A 173 33.89 -5.94 7.70
C LYS A 173 34.53 -5.70 6.33
N TYR A 174 35.72 -6.26 6.11
CA TYR A 174 36.46 -6.15 4.85
C TYR A 174 36.86 -7.53 4.33
N LEU A 175 36.83 -7.67 3.01
CA LEU A 175 37.54 -8.73 2.30
C LEU A 175 38.78 -8.10 1.68
N GLU A 176 39.96 -8.62 2.02
CA GLU A 176 41.21 -8.25 1.36
C GLU A 176 41.48 -9.22 0.22
N LEU A 177 41.48 -8.69 -1.01
CA LEU A 177 41.93 -9.40 -2.20
C LEU A 177 43.00 -8.55 -2.89
N GLN A 178 44.23 -9.09 -2.94
CA GLN A 178 45.38 -8.44 -3.60
C GLN A 178 45.65 -7.00 -3.13
N GLY A 179 45.46 -6.71 -1.84
CA GLY A 179 45.71 -5.38 -1.27
C GLY A 179 44.60 -4.35 -1.52
N ILE A 180 43.52 -4.73 -2.19
CA ILE A 180 42.31 -3.92 -2.35
C ILE A 180 41.32 -4.32 -1.25
N LYS A 181 40.88 -3.37 -0.43
CA LYS A 181 39.81 -3.55 0.55
C LYS A 181 38.47 -3.45 -0.17
N LEU A 182 37.79 -4.59 -0.35
CA LEU A 182 36.45 -4.64 -0.90
C LEU A 182 35.45 -4.60 0.26
N TYR A 183 34.52 -3.64 0.21
CA TYR A 183 33.48 -3.47 1.21
C TYR A 183 32.42 -4.56 1.08
N ASP A 184 31.99 -5.12 2.20
CA ASP A 184 30.80 -5.97 2.22
C ASP A 184 29.56 -5.07 2.09
N ASN A 185 28.83 -5.21 0.97
CA ASN A 185 27.61 -4.46 0.68
C ASN A 185 26.53 -4.61 1.77
N SER A 186 26.62 -5.64 2.63
CA SER A 186 25.70 -5.86 3.74
C SER A 186 25.78 -4.77 4.84
N SER A 187 26.87 -4.00 4.91
CA SER A 187 27.14 -3.01 5.96
C SER A 187 26.96 -1.56 5.51
N LEU A 188 26.61 -1.33 4.24
CA LEU A 188 26.40 0.00 3.67
C LEU A 188 24.98 0.50 3.99
N LEU A 189 24.87 1.65 4.65
CA LEU A 189 23.61 2.34 4.92
C LEU A 189 23.53 3.63 4.09
N PRO A 190 22.41 3.95 3.43
CA PRO A 190 22.28 5.20 2.69
C PRO A 190 22.43 6.42 3.61
N ILE A 191 22.89 7.53 3.04
CA ILE A 191 22.91 8.82 3.77
C ILE A 191 21.49 9.38 3.75
N ILE A 192 20.89 9.55 4.92
CA ILE A 192 19.48 9.92 5.08
C ILE A 192 19.38 11.35 5.64
N ILE A 193 18.43 12.11 5.09
CA ILE A 193 17.93 13.36 5.65
C ILE A 193 16.45 13.21 5.99
N PHE A 194 15.99 14.01 6.95
CA PHE A 194 14.57 14.16 7.23
C PHE A 194 14.20 15.64 7.33
N GLN A 195 12.95 15.95 7.02
CA GLN A 195 12.42 17.30 7.04
C GLN A 195 12.12 17.72 8.47
N GLY A 196 12.81 18.74 8.96
CA GLY A 196 12.51 19.31 10.25
C GLY A 196 13.55 20.31 10.72
N GLU A 197 13.27 20.90 11.87
CA GLU A 197 14.18 21.79 12.59
C GLU A 197 14.04 21.49 14.09
N VAL A 198 15.14 21.54 14.82
CA VAL A 198 15.13 21.39 16.28
C VAL A 198 14.82 22.72 16.94
N LYS A 199 13.93 22.70 17.92
CA LYS A 199 13.50 23.86 18.70
C LYS A 199 13.62 23.56 20.19
N THR A 200 14.16 24.50 20.94
CA THR A 200 14.17 24.44 22.41
C THR A 200 13.09 25.36 22.97
N HIS A 201 12.22 24.81 23.83
CA HIS A 201 11.25 25.55 24.61
C HIS A 201 11.66 25.57 26.08
N VAL A 202 11.65 26.75 26.70
CA VAL A 202 12.10 26.97 28.07
C VAL A 202 10.93 27.36 28.95
N ILE A 203 10.66 26.56 29.96
CA ILE A 203 9.69 26.86 31.01
C ILE A 203 10.46 27.36 32.22
N ARG A 204 10.31 28.64 32.52
CA ARG A 204 11.12 29.28 33.56
C ARG A 204 10.60 29.01 34.97
N GLY A 205 11.48 28.66 35.91
CA GLY A 205 11.16 28.49 37.33
C GLY A 205 10.60 29.77 37.95
N VAL A 206 11.26 30.90 37.69
CA VAL A 206 10.82 32.25 38.11
C VAL A 206 9.42 32.62 37.61
N SER A 207 8.94 32.04 36.50
CA SER A 207 7.59 32.27 35.98
C SER A 207 6.54 31.34 36.58
N ASN A 208 6.94 30.33 37.35
CA ASN A 208 6.09 29.26 37.87
C ASN A 208 6.21 29.08 39.39
N LEU A 209 6.47 30.15 40.14
CA LEU A 209 6.67 30.15 41.60
C LEU A 209 5.57 29.38 42.38
N THR A 210 4.31 29.47 41.94
CA THR A 210 3.19 28.79 42.60
C THR A 210 3.18 27.27 42.42
N LYS A 211 3.98 26.73 41.50
CA LYS A 211 4.08 25.30 41.17
C LYS A 211 5.33 24.65 41.77
N LEU A 212 6.34 25.43 42.19
CA LEU A 212 7.60 24.91 42.72
C LEU A 212 7.37 23.92 43.88
N GLY A 213 8.02 22.77 43.80
CA GLY A 213 7.95 21.71 44.81
C GLY A 213 6.58 21.02 44.98
N LYS A 214 5.56 21.39 44.20
CA LYS A 214 4.26 20.71 44.24
C LYS A 214 4.31 19.42 43.42
N SER A 215 3.58 18.41 43.87
CA SER A 215 3.33 17.18 43.13
C SER A 215 2.53 17.43 41.85
N TYR A 216 2.72 16.56 40.85
CA TYR A 216 2.00 16.52 39.57
C TYR A 216 2.04 17.82 38.77
N GLN A 217 3.21 18.45 38.68
CA GLN A 217 3.36 19.65 37.86
C GLN A 217 3.11 19.34 36.39
N PHE A 218 2.55 20.31 35.67
CA PHE A 218 2.38 20.23 34.24
C PHE A 218 2.55 21.60 33.57
N TYR A 219 2.97 21.54 32.31
CA TYR A 219 3.29 22.68 31.47
C TYR A 219 2.83 22.42 30.04
N ASP A 220 2.27 23.46 29.40
CA ASP A 220 1.79 23.39 28.03
C ASP A 220 2.83 24.04 27.10
N ILE A 221 3.00 23.43 25.93
CA ILE A 221 3.89 23.85 24.85
C ILE A 221 3.02 24.12 23.63
N ASP A 222 2.87 25.40 23.30
CA ASP A 222 1.98 25.89 22.24
C ASP A 222 2.63 25.73 20.86
N ASP A 223 2.87 24.48 20.45
CA ASP A 223 3.47 24.15 19.16
C ASP A 223 2.72 23.02 18.44
N LEU A 224 1.96 23.40 17.41
CA LEU A 224 1.21 22.46 16.57
C LEU A 224 2.13 21.62 15.67
N LYS A 225 3.35 22.09 15.38
CA LYS A 225 4.33 21.40 14.51
C LYS A 225 5.23 20.44 15.29
N PHE A 226 5.06 20.35 16.61
CA PHE A 226 5.75 19.39 17.46
C PHE A 226 5.54 17.97 16.91
N SER A 227 6.64 17.30 16.54
CA SER A 227 6.61 16.02 15.82
C SER A 227 6.18 14.85 16.73
N ASN A 228 5.88 13.71 16.11
CA ASN A 228 5.60 12.48 16.85
C ASN A 228 6.86 11.77 17.36
N TRP A 229 8.07 12.31 17.14
CA TRP A 229 9.33 11.68 17.55
C TRP A 229 9.68 12.07 18.98
N TYR A 230 9.07 11.38 19.95
CA TYR A 230 9.36 11.51 21.37
C TYR A 230 9.12 10.19 22.11
N GLY A 231 9.85 9.96 23.20
CA GLY A 231 9.71 8.72 23.98
C GLY A 231 9.89 7.47 23.12
N GLN A 232 9.03 6.47 23.32
CA GLN A 232 9.02 5.23 22.53
C GLN A 232 8.70 5.43 21.04
N ARG A 233 8.17 6.59 20.64
CA ARG A 233 7.84 6.92 19.24
C ARG A 233 9.02 7.50 18.48
N ASP A 234 10.13 7.76 19.16
CA ASP A 234 11.34 8.33 18.59
C ASP A 234 12.22 7.22 17.97
N PRO A 235 12.53 7.28 16.66
CA PRO A 235 13.33 6.26 16.00
C PRO A 235 14.77 6.17 16.52
N ASN A 236 15.33 7.25 17.06
CA ASN A 236 16.70 7.27 17.60
C ASN A 236 16.74 7.02 19.11
N GLY A 237 15.65 7.32 19.81
CA GLY A 237 15.51 7.08 21.24
C GLY A 237 15.30 5.60 21.60
N TRP A 238 14.70 4.79 20.72
CA TRP A 238 14.42 3.38 20.99
C TRP A 238 15.46 2.45 20.38
N TYR A 239 16.22 1.73 21.21
CA TYR A 239 17.29 0.84 20.75
C TYR A 239 17.42 -0.41 21.64
N LYS A 240 17.58 -1.61 21.06
CA LYS A 240 17.73 -2.89 21.80
C LYS A 240 16.70 -3.06 22.94
N ASP A 241 15.42 -2.88 22.62
CA ASP A 241 14.29 -3.05 23.55
C ASP A 241 14.29 -2.11 24.76
N ARG A 242 15.00 -0.98 24.69
CA ARG A 242 15.01 0.04 25.74
C ARG A 242 15.03 1.45 25.15
N TYR A 243 14.39 2.38 25.86
CA TYR A 243 14.44 3.80 25.57
C TYR A 243 15.71 4.44 26.16
N TYR A 244 16.41 5.23 25.35
CA TYR A 244 17.60 6.00 25.73
C TYR A 244 17.37 7.49 25.43
N SER A 245 17.02 8.25 26.46
CA SER A 245 16.73 9.69 26.34
C SER A 245 17.86 10.50 25.66
N LYS A 246 19.12 10.11 25.86
CA LYS A 246 20.29 10.80 25.28
C LYS A 246 20.33 10.78 23.74
N ASN A 247 19.80 9.71 23.14
CA ASN A 247 19.78 9.54 21.68
C ASN A 247 18.48 10.08 21.06
N SER A 248 17.47 10.38 21.88
CA SER A 248 16.18 10.88 21.43
C SER A 248 16.31 12.29 20.86
N TRP A 249 15.57 12.59 19.79
CA TRP A 249 15.36 13.94 19.28
C TRP A 249 14.64 14.84 20.28
N THR A 250 13.63 14.28 20.94
CA THR A 250 12.92 14.99 22.00
C THR A 250 13.58 14.71 23.34
N LYS A 251 14.13 15.76 23.95
CA LYS A 251 14.80 15.72 25.24
C LYS A 251 14.09 16.65 26.21
N VAL A 252 13.86 16.17 27.43
CA VAL A 252 13.34 16.96 28.54
C VAL A 252 14.36 16.91 29.67
N GLY A 253 14.71 18.06 30.20
CA GLY A 253 15.68 18.18 31.28
C GLY A 253 15.35 19.35 32.20
N ILE A 254 15.88 19.31 33.43
CA ILE A 254 15.78 20.39 34.40
C ILE A 254 17.18 20.78 34.84
N GLY A 255 17.47 22.09 34.81
CA GLY A 255 18.77 22.65 35.19
C GLY A 255 18.75 24.17 35.16
N LYS A 256 19.86 24.82 35.56
CA LYS A 256 19.93 26.30 35.59
C LYS A 256 20.10 26.89 34.19
N ASN A 257 20.72 26.13 33.29
CA ASN A 257 20.91 26.45 31.88
C ASN A 257 20.65 25.22 31.00
N GLU A 258 20.61 25.41 29.68
CA GLU A 258 20.29 24.36 28.70
C GLU A 258 21.29 23.21 28.73
N ASP A 259 22.59 23.51 28.78
CA ASP A 259 23.65 22.49 28.77
C ASP A 259 23.59 21.59 30.01
N GLU A 260 23.36 22.17 31.19
CA GLU A 260 23.17 21.42 32.44
C GLU A 260 21.90 20.57 32.39
N ALA A 261 20.79 21.14 31.91
CA ALA A 261 19.51 20.46 31.85
C ALA A 261 19.51 19.29 30.87
N LEU A 262 20.15 19.45 29.70
CA LEU A 262 20.19 18.45 28.63
C LEU A 262 21.41 17.52 28.70
N SER A 263 22.18 17.58 29.79
CA SER A 263 23.23 16.62 30.10
C SER A 263 22.65 15.22 30.42
N ASP A 264 23.40 14.16 30.11
CA ASP A 264 22.96 12.77 30.29
C ASP A 264 22.42 12.47 31.69
N GLU A 265 22.94 13.14 32.72
CA GLU A 265 22.52 12.95 34.12
C GLU A 265 21.15 13.57 34.42
N ASN A 266 20.75 14.64 33.71
CA ASN A 266 19.54 15.42 33.98
C ASN A 266 18.38 15.17 33.01
N LEU A 267 18.59 14.31 32.02
CA LEU A 267 17.54 13.92 31.08
C LEU A 267 16.47 13.07 31.76
N PHE A 268 15.23 13.34 31.36
CA PHE A 268 14.06 12.58 31.74
C PHE A 268 13.78 11.48 30.70
N GLU A 269 13.31 10.32 31.16
CA GLU A 269 12.63 9.37 30.31
C GLU A 269 11.22 9.88 29.97
N ILE A 270 10.81 9.74 28.71
CA ILE A 270 9.57 10.30 28.19
C ILE A 270 8.60 9.18 27.88
N GLU A 271 7.46 9.20 28.58
CA GLU A 271 6.32 8.34 28.29
C GLU A 271 5.27 9.06 27.44
N ASP A 272 4.64 8.34 26.53
CA ASP A 272 3.49 8.85 25.76
C ASP A 272 2.13 8.52 26.44
N SER A 273 2.18 7.74 27.53
CA SER A 273 1.05 7.26 28.32
C SER A 273 1.26 7.59 29.81
N SER A 274 0.91 6.69 30.73
CA SER A 274 1.09 6.89 32.17
C SER A 274 2.55 6.76 32.56
N ILE A 275 3.11 7.77 33.23
CA ILE A 275 4.48 7.75 33.77
C ILE A 275 4.75 6.52 34.65
N TYR A 276 3.72 6.00 35.32
CA TYR A 276 3.82 4.86 36.25
C TYR A 276 3.89 3.50 35.57
N LEU A 277 3.72 3.44 34.24
CA LEU A 277 3.92 2.21 33.46
C LEU A 277 5.37 2.07 32.97
N ASN A 278 6.24 3.03 33.28
CA ASN A 278 7.64 2.96 32.91
C ASN A 278 8.31 1.72 33.54
N HIS A 279 9.11 1.03 32.75
CA HIS A 279 9.76 -0.23 33.13
C HIS A 279 10.66 -0.11 34.36
N ASN A 280 11.26 1.06 34.61
CA ASN A 280 12.10 1.29 35.80
C ASN A 280 11.28 1.40 37.09
N LEU A 281 9.98 1.72 36.99
CA LEU A 281 9.07 1.82 38.14
C LEU A 281 8.41 0.49 38.49
N ALA A 282 8.43 -0.50 37.59
CA ALA A 282 7.77 -1.79 37.79
C ALA A 282 8.32 -2.59 39.00
N ASN A 283 9.55 -2.27 39.45
CA ASN A 283 10.19 -2.86 40.63
C ASN A 283 10.40 -1.84 41.76
N PHE A 284 9.65 -0.74 41.76
CA PHE A 284 9.78 0.28 42.80
C PHE A 284 9.36 -0.30 44.17
N ASP A 285 10.30 -0.32 45.11
CA ASP A 285 10.07 -0.71 46.50
C ASP A 285 10.49 0.45 47.40
N GLU A 286 9.49 1.08 48.03
CA GLU A 286 9.65 2.24 48.91
C GLU A 286 10.56 1.94 50.11
N SER A 287 10.61 0.67 50.56
CA SER A 287 11.44 0.24 51.69
C SER A 287 12.93 0.09 51.36
N ASN A 288 13.26 0.00 50.07
CA ASN A 288 14.63 -0.10 49.53
C ASN A 288 15.09 1.21 48.85
N ASN A 289 14.34 2.31 49.02
CA ASN A 289 14.60 3.60 48.39
C ASN A 289 15.51 4.51 49.22
N LEU A 290 16.54 3.91 49.83
CA LEU A 290 17.59 4.61 50.56
C LEU A 290 18.93 4.42 49.81
N ASP A 291 19.73 5.48 49.70
CA ASP A 291 21.11 5.37 49.22
C ASP A 291 21.99 4.62 50.24
N GLU A 292 23.25 4.36 49.88
CA GLU A 292 24.23 3.71 50.76
C GLU A 292 24.50 4.46 52.08
N ASN A 293 24.02 5.70 52.21
CA ASN A 293 24.12 6.57 53.37
C ASN A 293 22.79 6.69 54.15
N GLY A 294 21.73 6.00 53.74
CA GLY A 294 20.43 6.05 54.40
C GLY A 294 19.57 7.28 54.05
N ASN A 295 19.90 8.02 53.00
CA ASN A 295 19.06 9.12 52.49
C ASN A 295 18.05 8.60 51.45
N SER A 296 16.87 9.21 51.36
CA SER A 296 15.92 8.89 50.27
C SER A 296 16.59 9.04 48.90
N LYS A 297 16.55 7.97 48.11
CA LYS A 297 16.98 7.99 46.70
C LYS A 297 16.20 9.05 45.93
N VAL A 298 16.87 9.68 44.97
CA VAL A 298 16.27 10.70 44.10
C VAL A 298 15.10 10.07 43.32
N PRO A 299 13.91 10.70 43.28
CA PRO A 299 12.79 10.22 42.47
C PRO A 299 13.20 10.01 41.02
N TYR A 300 12.65 8.97 40.37
CA TYR A 300 12.98 8.66 38.98
C TYR A 300 12.65 9.84 38.07
N LYS A 301 13.58 10.19 37.16
CA LYS A 301 13.41 11.26 36.18
C LYS A 301 12.57 10.75 35.02
N VAL A 302 11.25 10.65 35.22
CA VAL A 302 10.28 10.24 34.20
C VAL A 302 9.26 11.36 34.03
N CYS A 303 8.89 11.68 32.80
CA CYS A 303 7.83 12.63 32.48
C CYS A 303 6.93 12.06 31.38
N SER A 304 5.73 12.62 31.21
CA SER A 304 4.86 12.26 30.08
C SER A 304 4.60 13.44 29.17
N LEU A 305 4.62 13.19 27.86
CA LEU A 305 4.16 14.13 26.83
C LEU A 305 2.81 13.66 26.27
N THR A 306 1.79 14.47 26.46
CA THR A 306 0.42 14.16 26.02
C THR A 306 -0.16 15.28 25.18
N THR A 307 -1.01 14.95 24.21
CA THR A 307 -1.69 15.96 23.41
C THR A 307 -2.85 16.61 24.20
N ASN A 308 -3.00 17.92 24.06
CA ASN A 308 -4.12 18.71 24.58
C ASN A 308 -5.27 18.77 23.56
N SER A 309 -6.45 19.19 24.01
CA SER A 309 -7.65 19.28 23.17
C SER A 309 -7.55 20.28 22.01
N ASP A 310 -6.62 21.23 22.09
CA ASP A 310 -6.28 22.20 21.04
C ASP A 310 -5.11 21.74 20.15
N LYS A 311 -4.68 20.47 20.28
CA LYS A 311 -3.53 19.85 19.61
C LYS A 311 -2.17 20.37 20.08
N THR A 312 -2.09 21.23 21.10
CA THR A 312 -0.81 21.57 21.75
C THR A 312 -0.29 20.39 22.57
N VAL A 313 0.93 20.50 23.10
CA VAL A 313 1.57 19.43 23.89
C VAL A 313 1.56 19.80 25.36
N ARG A 314 1.25 18.82 26.22
CA ARG A 314 1.35 18.94 27.67
C ARG A 314 2.42 18.01 28.20
N LEU A 315 3.41 18.61 28.85
CA LEU A 315 4.38 17.95 29.69
C LEU A 315 3.83 17.77 31.10
N LYS A 316 3.94 16.57 31.68
CA LYS A 316 3.56 16.28 33.06
C LYS A 316 4.65 15.54 33.82
N PHE A 317 4.71 15.81 35.11
CA PHE A 317 5.63 15.22 36.09
C PHE A 317 4.87 14.41 37.15
N GLY A 318 5.62 13.72 38.00
CA GLY A 318 5.11 12.81 39.02
C GLY A 318 4.81 13.45 40.37
N ASP A 319 4.70 12.60 41.39
CA ASP A 319 4.35 12.98 42.76
C ASP A 319 5.49 13.61 43.57
N GLY A 320 6.74 13.44 43.13
CA GLY A 320 7.95 13.81 43.88
C GLY A 320 8.43 12.74 44.85
N VAL A 321 7.78 11.56 44.88
CA VAL A 321 8.14 10.42 45.73
C VAL A 321 8.73 9.30 44.87
N MET A 322 7.93 8.75 43.95
CA MET A 322 8.37 7.72 43.00
C MET A 322 9.00 8.36 41.77
N VAL A 323 8.35 9.41 41.27
CA VAL A 323 8.71 10.09 40.03
C VAL A 323 8.88 11.57 40.32
N ASN A 324 9.93 12.18 39.78
CA ASN A 324 10.26 13.58 39.99
C ASN A 324 9.06 14.51 39.71
N SER A 325 8.81 15.47 40.60
CA SER A 325 7.64 16.36 40.57
C SER A 325 7.77 17.55 39.61
N GLY A 326 8.92 17.76 38.99
CA GLY A 326 9.22 18.91 38.14
C GLY A 326 10.14 19.91 38.83
N LEU A 327 9.83 21.20 38.69
CA LEU A 327 10.64 22.29 39.24
C LEU A 327 10.57 22.34 40.76
N VAL A 328 11.74 22.46 41.40
CA VAL A 328 11.85 22.61 42.87
C VAL A 328 12.46 23.93 43.29
N SER A 329 13.28 24.56 42.43
CA SER A 329 13.89 25.87 42.66
C SER A 329 13.46 26.89 41.61
N GLU A 330 13.52 28.18 41.96
CA GLU A 330 13.31 29.29 41.02
C GLU A 330 14.47 29.51 40.05
N ASP A 331 15.69 29.09 40.45
CA ASP A 331 16.91 29.16 39.63
C ASP A 331 16.97 28.08 38.54
N GLU A 332 16.09 27.08 38.61
CA GLU A 332 16.00 25.99 37.65
C GLU A 332 14.93 26.28 36.59
N ASN A 333 15.15 25.76 35.38
CA ASN A 333 14.20 25.84 34.29
C ASN A 333 14.03 24.45 33.68
N VAL A 334 12.84 24.18 33.13
CA VAL A 334 12.62 22.98 32.32
C VAL A 334 12.95 23.33 30.88
N TYR A 335 13.85 22.57 30.28
CA TYR A 335 14.22 22.67 28.88
C TYR A 335 13.62 21.49 28.13
N VAL A 336 12.89 21.80 27.05
CA VAL A 336 12.32 20.81 26.14
C VAL A 336 12.90 21.07 24.75
N LYS A 337 13.86 20.25 24.33
CA LYS A 337 14.42 20.27 22.97
C LYS A 337 13.64 19.24 22.15
N TYR A 338 13.02 19.64 21.05
CA TYR A 338 12.15 18.77 20.26
C TYR A 338 12.23 19.11 18.77
N LEU A 339 11.80 18.16 17.93
CA LEU A 339 11.74 18.35 16.49
C LEU A 339 10.40 18.95 16.07
N ILE A 340 10.43 19.97 15.21
CA ILE A 340 9.26 20.44 14.45
C ILE A 340 9.30 19.94 13.02
N CYS A 341 8.15 19.58 12.47
CA CYS A 341 8.02 19.14 11.08
C CYS A 341 6.71 19.61 10.42
N GLU A 342 6.69 19.64 9.09
CA GLU A 342 5.54 20.04 8.28
C GLU A 342 4.59 18.88 7.94
N GLY A 343 4.88 17.66 8.40
CA GLY A 343 4.05 16.49 8.16
C GLY A 343 3.98 16.12 6.67
N ALA A 344 2.77 15.85 6.17
CA ALA A 344 2.56 15.44 4.79
C ALA A 344 2.85 16.54 3.77
N LYS A 345 2.87 17.82 4.19
CA LYS A 345 3.18 18.96 3.32
C LYS A 345 4.62 18.97 2.83
N ALA A 346 5.53 18.26 3.50
CA ALA A 346 6.92 18.12 3.11
C ALA A 346 7.12 17.12 1.96
N ASN A 347 6.14 16.25 1.68
CA ASN A 347 6.28 15.21 0.67
C ASN A 347 6.37 15.82 -0.74
N ARG A 348 7.33 15.36 -1.55
CA ARG A 348 7.58 15.83 -2.92
C ARG A 348 8.02 14.66 -3.81
N ILE A 349 7.26 14.45 -4.89
CA ILE A 349 7.53 13.45 -5.93
C ILE A 349 8.28 14.12 -7.08
N GLY A 350 9.21 13.40 -7.74
CA GLY A 350 10.04 13.94 -8.82
C GLY A 350 11.16 14.88 -8.33
N SER A 351 11.57 14.72 -7.08
CA SER A 351 12.68 15.49 -6.48
C SER A 351 14.02 14.78 -6.64
N LYS A 352 14.02 13.50 -7.05
CA LYS A 352 15.24 12.76 -7.37
C LYS A 352 16.14 13.52 -8.35
N THR A 353 17.43 13.58 -8.03
CA THR A 353 18.50 14.36 -8.70
C THR A 353 18.45 15.87 -8.50
N ALA A 354 17.46 16.41 -7.78
CA ALA A 354 17.45 17.83 -7.45
C ALA A 354 18.55 18.17 -6.43
N GLU A 355 19.11 19.37 -6.59
CA GLU A 355 20.13 19.90 -5.68
C GLU A 355 19.48 20.47 -4.42
N ILE A 356 20.05 20.12 -3.26
CA ILE A 356 19.67 20.69 -1.98
C ILE A 356 20.66 21.81 -1.65
N LYS A 357 20.12 22.98 -1.29
CA LYS A 357 20.94 24.11 -0.90
C LYS A 357 21.44 23.90 0.52
N ALA A 358 22.74 24.05 0.75
CA ALA A 358 23.31 24.15 2.09
C ALA A 358 23.65 25.62 2.39
N ASN A 359 23.21 26.16 3.53
CA ASN A 359 23.56 27.52 3.94
C ASN A 359 24.69 27.57 4.98
N ASN A 360 25.06 26.42 5.56
CA ASN A 360 26.16 26.31 6.51
C ASN A 360 27.51 26.19 5.80
N LYS A 361 28.58 26.43 6.56
CA LYS A 361 29.94 26.20 6.08
C LYS A 361 30.36 24.77 6.40
N PHE A 362 31.17 24.20 5.53
CA PHE A 362 31.76 22.89 5.72
C PHE A 362 33.27 22.99 5.79
N TYR A 363 33.85 22.23 6.70
CA TYR A 363 35.27 22.27 6.97
C TYR A 363 35.90 20.88 6.88
N ALA A 364 37.12 20.85 6.38
CA ALA A 364 38.01 19.70 6.49
C ALA A 364 39.02 19.95 7.61
N THR A 365 39.19 18.97 8.51
CA THR A 365 40.25 19.02 9.52
C THR A 365 41.53 18.43 8.94
N CYS A 366 42.67 19.10 9.14
CA CYS A 366 43.98 18.59 8.76
C CYS A 366 44.99 18.71 9.91
N PRO A 367 46.12 17.98 9.85
CA PRO A 367 47.22 18.18 10.79
C PRO A 367 47.75 19.61 10.70
N GLY A 368 47.34 20.47 11.64
CA GLY A 368 47.74 21.88 11.71
C GLY A 368 46.62 22.91 11.48
N GLY A 369 45.37 22.52 11.22
CA GLY A 369 44.25 23.48 11.15
C GLY A 369 42.94 22.97 10.57
N VAL A 370 42.02 23.92 10.36
CA VAL A 370 40.68 23.71 9.78
C VAL A 370 40.60 24.47 8.45
N ILE A 371 40.15 23.81 7.38
CA ILE A 371 40.11 24.35 6.02
C ILE A 371 38.67 24.41 5.52
N ASP A 372 38.24 25.57 5.01
CA ASP A 372 36.90 25.76 4.42
C ASP A 372 36.80 25.05 3.07
N VAL A 373 35.86 24.10 2.95
CA VAL A 373 35.55 23.32 1.76
C VAL A 373 34.10 23.51 1.30
N THR A 374 33.43 24.56 1.77
CA THR A 374 32.00 24.82 1.51
C THR A 374 31.69 24.84 0.02
N ASN A 375 32.52 25.53 -0.77
CA ASN A 375 32.33 25.63 -2.22
C ASN A 375 32.60 24.33 -2.97
N ASN A 376 33.22 23.34 -2.32
CA ASN A 376 33.54 22.04 -2.90
C ASN A 376 32.46 20.99 -2.60
N ILE A 377 31.44 21.30 -1.79
CA ILE A 377 30.42 20.34 -1.39
C ILE A 377 29.08 20.70 -2.06
N LYS A 378 28.39 19.67 -2.53
CA LYS A 378 27.04 19.75 -3.08
C LYS A 378 26.21 18.58 -2.56
N PHE A 379 24.95 18.82 -2.27
CA PHE A 379 23.99 17.79 -1.85
C PHE A 379 22.98 17.56 -2.97
N ILE A 380 22.73 16.29 -3.29
CA ILE A 380 21.79 15.89 -4.35
C ILE A 380 20.82 14.86 -3.78
N LEU A 381 19.53 14.99 -4.05
CA LEU A 381 18.54 13.99 -3.68
C LEU A 381 18.73 12.70 -4.49
N ASN A 382 18.87 11.57 -3.79
CA ASN A 382 18.94 10.23 -4.37
C ASN A 382 17.54 9.62 -4.58
N THR A 383 16.59 10.01 -3.73
CA THR A 383 15.18 9.59 -3.78
C THR A 383 14.24 10.80 -3.73
N ASP A 384 12.95 10.55 -3.95
CA ASP A 384 11.90 11.51 -3.62
C ASP A 384 11.78 11.70 -2.10
N ILE A 385 11.19 12.82 -1.68
CA ILE A 385 10.96 13.15 -0.27
C ILE A 385 9.58 12.61 0.12
N LEU A 386 9.52 11.60 0.96
CA LEU A 386 8.29 10.85 1.27
C LEU A 386 8.22 10.48 2.76
N GLY A 387 7.08 9.96 3.22
CA GLY A 387 6.92 9.47 4.61
C GLY A 387 6.45 10.50 5.63
N GLY A 388 6.32 11.77 5.23
CA GLY A 388 5.71 12.79 6.08
C GLY A 388 4.21 12.55 6.25
N VAL A 389 3.72 12.64 7.49
CA VAL A 389 2.30 12.44 7.82
C VAL A 389 1.81 13.57 8.71
N ASP A 390 0.58 14.04 8.47
CA ASP A 390 -0.06 15.07 9.29
C ASP A 390 -0.56 14.51 10.63
N PHE A 391 -1.02 15.40 11.51
CA PHE A 391 -1.71 15.00 12.74
C PHE A 391 -2.89 14.07 12.43
N GLU A 392 -3.08 13.04 13.26
CA GLU A 392 -4.09 12.02 13.07
C GLU A 392 -5.51 12.58 12.87
N ASP A 393 -6.25 12.02 11.92
CA ASP A 393 -7.60 12.48 11.63
C ASP A 393 -8.61 12.04 12.71
N GLN A 394 -9.68 12.82 12.85
CA GLN A 394 -10.70 12.61 13.88
C GLN A 394 -11.34 11.22 13.80
N GLN A 395 -11.60 10.70 12.60
CA GLN A 395 -12.26 9.41 12.43
C GLN A 395 -11.31 8.27 12.81
N SER A 396 -10.02 8.40 12.47
CA SER A 396 -8.95 7.50 12.91
C SER A 396 -8.90 7.43 14.44
N ILE A 397 -8.91 8.57 15.14
CA ILE A 397 -8.89 8.58 16.62
C ILE A 397 -10.13 7.90 17.20
N LYS A 398 -11.32 8.16 16.65
CA LYS A 398 -12.57 7.52 17.11
C LYS A 398 -12.53 6.00 16.97
N ASN A 399 -11.91 5.51 15.90
CA ASN A 399 -11.77 4.08 15.66
C ASN A 399 -10.68 3.49 16.56
N ASN A 400 -9.51 4.14 16.64
CA ASN A 400 -8.31 3.60 17.29
C ASN A 400 -8.36 3.68 18.82
N ALA A 401 -8.91 4.75 19.41
CA ALA A 401 -8.86 4.94 20.86
C ALA A 401 -9.64 3.87 21.66
N PRO A 402 -10.87 3.46 21.29
CA PRO A 402 -11.56 2.37 21.95
C PRO A 402 -10.83 1.03 21.81
N LEU A 403 -10.16 0.82 20.67
CA LEU A 403 -9.39 -0.39 20.38
C LEU A 403 -8.12 -0.45 21.24
N TYR A 404 -7.41 0.67 21.36
CA TYR A 404 -6.25 0.80 22.24
C TYR A 404 -6.59 0.51 23.69
N PHE A 405 -7.74 1.01 24.18
CA PHE A 405 -8.22 0.72 25.53
C PHE A 405 -8.57 -0.76 25.71
N ALA A 406 -9.23 -1.38 24.73
CA ALA A 406 -9.56 -2.79 24.79
C ALA A 406 -8.31 -3.69 24.81
N SER A 407 -7.25 -3.28 24.10
CA SER A 407 -6.02 -4.06 23.94
C SER A 407 -4.97 -3.79 25.04
N ASN A 408 -5.11 -2.71 25.82
CA ASN A 408 -4.10 -2.24 26.79
C ASN A 408 -2.69 -2.12 26.19
N ASN A 409 -2.58 -1.65 24.94
CA ASN A 409 -1.32 -1.56 24.18
C ASN A 409 -0.61 -2.92 23.96
N ARG A 410 -1.37 -4.02 23.96
CA ARG A 410 -0.88 -5.37 23.69
C ARG A 410 -1.55 -5.98 22.47
N LEU A 411 -0.89 -6.93 21.83
CA LEU A 411 -1.42 -7.66 20.68
C LEU A 411 -1.76 -9.08 21.14
N VAL A 412 -3.04 -9.31 21.40
CA VAL A 412 -3.54 -10.61 21.90
C VAL A 412 -4.61 -11.16 20.96
N THR A 413 -5.63 -10.36 20.67
CA THR A 413 -6.75 -10.77 19.83
C THR A 413 -6.53 -10.36 18.38
N LYS A 414 -7.17 -11.07 17.43
CA LYS A 414 -7.20 -10.71 16.00
C LYS A 414 -7.54 -9.23 15.77
N ARG A 415 -8.47 -8.69 16.56
CA ARG A 415 -8.89 -7.29 16.50
C ARG A 415 -7.77 -6.34 16.90
N ASP A 416 -6.94 -6.70 17.89
CA ASP A 416 -5.81 -5.88 18.33
C ASP A 416 -4.75 -5.76 17.23
N PHE A 417 -4.41 -6.88 16.58
CA PHE A 417 -3.49 -6.88 15.43
C PHE A 417 -4.01 -5.99 14.29
N ILE A 418 -5.27 -6.15 13.88
CA ILE A 418 -5.88 -5.32 12.82
C ILE A 418 -5.83 -3.83 13.18
N SER A 419 -6.13 -3.49 14.43
CA SER A 419 -6.11 -2.10 14.92
C SER A 419 -4.71 -1.51 14.90
N TYR A 420 -3.72 -2.28 15.37
CA TYR A 420 -2.32 -1.90 15.33
C TYR A 420 -1.84 -1.65 13.89
N PHE A 421 -2.14 -2.57 12.97
CA PHE A 421 -1.76 -2.41 11.58
C PHE A 421 -2.41 -1.21 10.90
N ASN A 422 -3.69 -0.94 11.15
CA ASN A 422 -4.37 0.26 10.64
C ASN A 422 -3.77 1.57 11.18
N GLY A 423 -3.13 1.55 12.34
CA GLY A 423 -2.43 2.69 12.92
C GLY A 423 -1.04 2.95 12.32
N LEU A 424 -0.53 2.08 11.45
CA LEU A 424 0.80 2.22 10.85
C LEU A 424 0.82 3.31 9.77
N SER A 425 1.70 4.30 9.96
CA SER A 425 2.01 5.36 8.99
C SER A 425 3.28 5.07 8.17
N SER A 426 4.09 4.10 8.59
CA SER A 426 5.35 3.68 7.97
C SER A 426 5.47 2.15 8.11
N PRO A 427 6.04 1.42 7.13
CA PRO A 427 6.66 1.88 5.87
C PRO A 427 5.66 2.29 4.78
N ILE A 428 4.38 1.90 4.92
CA ILE A 428 3.28 2.37 4.09
C ILE A 428 2.19 2.95 5.00
N LYS A 429 1.41 3.90 4.48
CA LYS A 429 0.20 4.38 5.16
C LYS A 429 -0.90 3.33 5.02
N VAL A 430 -1.11 2.53 6.05
CA VAL A 430 -2.08 1.43 6.01
C VAL A 430 -3.51 1.99 6.01
N LYS A 431 -4.34 1.47 5.12
CA LYS A 431 -5.78 1.76 5.06
C LYS A 431 -6.63 0.52 5.24
N ASN A 432 -6.10 -0.62 4.81
CA ASN A 432 -6.75 -1.91 4.86
C ASN A 432 -5.79 -2.88 5.57
N ALA A 433 -6.27 -3.60 6.56
CA ALA A 433 -5.47 -4.58 7.31
C ALA A 433 -6.33 -5.78 7.71
N ILE A 434 -5.72 -6.97 7.64
CA ILE A 434 -6.29 -8.20 8.18
C ILE A 434 -5.19 -9.04 8.81
N ALA A 435 -5.54 -9.76 9.86
CA ALA A 435 -4.69 -10.74 10.53
C ALA A 435 -5.49 -12.02 10.77
N TRP A 436 -4.83 -13.17 10.71
CA TRP A 436 -5.44 -14.47 10.98
C TRP A 436 -4.38 -15.42 11.54
N SER A 437 -4.84 -16.46 12.22
CA SER A 437 -4.00 -17.42 12.93
C SER A 437 -3.87 -18.73 12.15
N GLN A 438 -3.04 -19.62 12.69
CA GLN A 438 -2.89 -20.98 12.24
C GLN A 438 -4.23 -21.72 12.14
N ASP A 439 -5.18 -21.56 13.07
CA ASP A 439 -6.44 -22.32 13.07
C ASP A 439 -7.28 -22.04 11.82
N GLU A 440 -7.33 -20.78 11.37
CA GLU A 440 -8.07 -20.39 10.15
C GLU A 440 -7.40 -20.88 8.87
N ILE A 441 -6.09 -21.13 8.95
CA ILE A 441 -5.36 -21.85 7.91
C ILE A 441 -5.79 -23.32 8.03
N GLU A 442 -5.55 -23.96 9.18
CA GLU A 442 -5.65 -25.40 9.48
C GLU A 442 -7.04 -26.08 9.46
N ASP A 443 -8.15 -25.32 9.38
CA ASP A 443 -9.54 -25.84 9.33
C ASP A 443 -9.90 -26.52 7.97
N PHE A 444 -8.96 -27.29 7.41
CA PHE A 444 -8.89 -27.71 6.01
C PHE A 444 -9.65 -28.98 5.65
N ASP A 445 -10.05 -29.83 6.59
CA ASP A 445 -10.70 -31.07 6.20
C ASP A 445 -11.75 -31.49 7.22
N ASN A 446 -12.90 -31.86 6.67
CA ASN A 446 -14.07 -32.44 7.30
C ASN A 446 -13.72 -33.82 7.93
N GLY A 447 -12.75 -33.86 8.87
CA GLY A 447 -12.26 -35.09 9.49
C GLY A 447 -10.75 -35.29 9.71
N GLY A 448 -9.88 -34.29 9.57
CA GLY A 448 -8.62 -34.26 10.35
C GLY A 448 -7.26 -34.37 9.66
N HIS A 449 -6.32 -33.64 10.27
CA HIS A 449 -4.87 -33.89 10.42
C HIS A 449 -3.94 -33.77 9.19
N THR A 450 -3.90 -32.60 8.57
CA THR A 450 -2.63 -32.05 8.08
C THR A 450 -2.25 -30.85 8.93
N THR A 451 -1.71 -31.10 10.13
CA THR A 451 -0.90 -30.09 10.82
C THR A 451 0.30 -29.79 9.94
N TYR A 452 0.35 -28.59 9.36
CA TYR A 452 1.57 -28.09 8.75
C TYR A 452 2.53 -27.85 9.91
N LYS A 453 3.34 -28.86 10.22
CA LYS A 453 4.24 -28.94 11.39
C LYS A 453 5.01 -27.64 11.66
N TYR A 454 5.24 -26.85 10.62
CA TYR A 454 6.00 -25.62 10.64
C TYR A 454 5.16 -24.35 10.88
N LEU A 455 3.84 -24.34 10.69
CA LEU A 455 2.96 -23.17 10.92
C LEU A 455 2.53 -23.00 12.39
N GLN A 456 3.13 -23.74 13.33
CA GLN A 456 2.82 -23.62 14.75
C GLN A 456 3.09 -22.22 15.30
N ASN A 457 2.11 -21.69 16.04
CA ASN A 457 2.15 -20.35 16.66
C ASN A 457 2.38 -19.22 15.65
N ALA A 458 1.92 -19.39 14.40
CA ALA A 458 2.02 -18.36 13.37
C ALA A 458 0.80 -17.43 13.37
N ILE A 459 1.07 -16.13 13.22
CA ILE A 459 0.08 -15.09 12.94
C ILE A 459 0.41 -14.53 11.55
N CYS A 460 -0.49 -14.73 10.61
CA CYS A 460 -0.39 -14.17 9.28
C CYS A 460 -1.10 -12.82 9.25
N TYR A 461 -0.55 -11.87 8.50
CA TYR A 461 -1.18 -10.58 8.28
C TYR A 461 -1.02 -10.11 6.84
N CYS A 462 -1.94 -9.27 6.42
CA CYS A 462 -1.91 -8.60 5.14
C CYS A 462 -2.29 -7.13 5.34
N ILE A 463 -1.55 -6.23 4.70
CA ILE A 463 -1.81 -4.78 4.74
C ILE A 463 -1.77 -4.18 3.33
N ALA A 464 -2.66 -3.22 3.11
CA ALA A 464 -2.75 -2.45 1.89
C ALA A 464 -3.03 -0.97 2.18
N SER A 465 -2.47 -0.11 1.35
CA SER A 465 -2.68 1.34 1.34
C SER A 465 -4.00 1.69 0.66
N THR A 466 -4.14 2.93 0.19
CA THR A 466 -5.28 3.40 -0.60
C THR A 466 -5.47 2.58 -1.88
N LEU A 467 -6.73 2.30 -2.21
CA LEU A 467 -7.13 1.58 -3.43
C LEU A 467 -7.70 2.54 -4.49
N TYR A 468 -7.95 3.80 -4.11
CA TYR A 468 -8.60 4.79 -4.93
C TYR A 468 -7.84 6.11 -4.89
N ASN A 469 -7.57 6.68 -6.06
CA ASN A 469 -7.11 8.05 -6.12
C ASN A 469 -8.29 8.99 -5.83
N THR A 470 -8.33 9.50 -4.60
CA THR A 470 -9.32 10.50 -4.14
C THR A 470 -8.74 11.91 -4.08
N THR A 471 -7.57 12.13 -4.71
CA THR A 471 -6.93 13.44 -4.80
C THR A 471 -7.17 14.04 -6.18
N GLY A 472 -7.59 15.31 -6.24
CA GLY A 472 -7.91 16.00 -7.49
C GLY A 472 -9.41 16.12 -7.78
N SER A 473 -9.76 16.40 -9.03
CA SER A 473 -11.14 16.68 -9.46
C SER A 473 -11.90 15.46 -9.97
N VAL A 474 -11.20 14.38 -10.34
CA VAL A 474 -11.77 13.13 -10.86
C VAL A 474 -11.16 11.98 -10.08
N TYR A 475 -11.99 11.20 -9.41
CA TYR A 475 -11.54 10.04 -8.63
C TYR A 475 -11.54 8.78 -9.50
N SER A 476 -10.61 7.88 -9.22
CA SER A 476 -10.43 6.64 -9.99
C SER A 476 -9.86 5.51 -9.14
N PRO A 477 -10.14 4.24 -9.46
CA PRO A 477 -9.46 3.12 -8.83
C PRO A 477 -7.98 3.09 -9.22
N ILE A 478 -7.14 2.58 -8.32
CA ILE A 478 -5.73 2.30 -8.58
C ILE A 478 -5.64 0.90 -9.20
N ASN A 479 -4.85 0.78 -10.27
CA ASN A 479 -4.62 -0.49 -10.94
C ASN A 479 -3.28 -1.06 -10.51
N VAL A 480 -3.32 -2.07 -9.66
CA VAL A 480 -2.14 -2.75 -9.10
C VAL A 480 -1.70 -3.96 -9.91
N LEU A 481 -2.46 -4.38 -10.93
CA LEU A 481 -2.17 -5.58 -11.72
C LEU A 481 -1.43 -5.28 -13.01
N THR A 482 -1.91 -4.31 -13.82
CA THR A 482 -1.30 -4.03 -15.13
C THR A 482 -0.44 -2.77 -15.12
N ASP A 483 0.74 -2.82 -15.76
CA ASP A 483 1.76 -1.76 -15.91
C ASP A 483 1.27 -0.41 -16.47
N LYS A 484 -0.03 -0.25 -16.71
CA LYS A 484 -0.62 0.93 -17.31
C LYS A 484 -1.69 1.50 -16.38
N GLY A 485 -1.35 2.57 -15.67
CA GLY A 485 -2.35 3.61 -15.42
C GLY A 485 -2.46 4.27 -14.05
N SER A 486 -1.44 4.29 -13.18
CA SER A 486 -1.45 5.27 -12.09
C SER A 486 -0.07 5.84 -11.82
N ASN A 487 0.14 7.10 -12.21
CA ASN A 487 1.22 7.97 -11.74
C ASN A 487 1.06 8.30 -10.25
N THR A 488 0.87 7.30 -9.39
CA THR A 488 0.73 7.51 -7.95
C THR A 488 1.96 6.91 -7.29
N ALA A 489 2.88 7.79 -6.88
CA ALA A 489 4.13 7.44 -6.25
C ALA A 489 3.92 7.02 -4.78
N GLY A 490 3.29 5.87 -4.57
CA GLY A 490 3.12 5.25 -3.26
C GLY A 490 2.98 3.74 -3.36
N THR A 491 3.70 3.00 -2.52
CA THR A 491 3.64 1.54 -2.44
C THR A 491 2.25 1.10 -1.98
N PHE A 492 1.53 0.34 -2.81
CA PHE A 492 0.20 -0.19 -2.48
C PHE A 492 0.24 -1.19 -1.32
N SER A 493 1.29 -2.02 -1.28
CA SER A 493 1.50 -3.03 -0.24
C SER A 493 2.98 -3.03 0.18
N LEU A 494 3.36 -3.94 1.08
CA LEU A 494 4.76 -4.12 1.46
C LEU A 494 5.65 -4.62 0.32
N TYR A 495 5.04 -5.28 -0.67
CA TYR A 495 5.68 -6.05 -1.74
C TYR A 495 6.02 -5.23 -3.00
N GLY A 496 6.00 -3.89 -2.91
CA GLY A 496 6.25 -3.04 -4.06
C GLY A 496 5.02 -2.87 -4.96
N THR A 497 5.26 -2.79 -6.27
CA THR A 497 4.24 -2.53 -7.30
C THR A 497 4.39 -3.49 -8.48
N ASN A 498 3.29 -3.71 -9.21
CA ASN A 498 3.27 -4.43 -10.49
C ASN A 498 3.92 -5.82 -10.40
N THR A 499 4.95 -6.08 -11.22
CA THR A 499 5.64 -7.38 -11.35
C THR A 499 6.22 -7.89 -10.04
N ASP A 500 6.74 -7.00 -9.19
CA ASP A 500 7.29 -7.39 -7.89
C ASP A 500 6.16 -7.94 -7.01
N TYR A 501 5.05 -7.20 -6.90
CA TYR A 501 3.88 -7.63 -6.13
C TYR A 501 3.26 -8.93 -6.69
N THR A 502 3.09 -9.04 -8.01
CA THR A 502 2.42 -10.20 -8.61
C THR A 502 3.22 -11.50 -8.44
N ARG A 503 4.55 -11.43 -8.40
CA ARG A 503 5.41 -12.59 -8.09
C ARG A 503 5.21 -13.08 -6.66
N HIS A 504 5.00 -12.16 -5.72
CA HIS A 504 4.77 -12.53 -4.33
C HIS A 504 3.45 -13.27 -4.10
N LEU A 505 2.48 -13.23 -5.05
CA LEU A 505 1.23 -14.00 -4.93
C LEU A 505 1.47 -15.50 -4.76
N THR A 506 2.58 -16.04 -5.30
CA THR A 506 2.95 -17.45 -5.14
C THR A 506 3.61 -17.77 -3.80
N ASP A 507 3.99 -16.77 -2.99
CA ASP A 507 4.63 -16.97 -1.68
C ASP A 507 3.74 -17.76 -0.71
N TYR A 508 2.42 -17.78 -0.94
CA TYR A 508 1.50 -18.62 -0.19
C TYR A 508 1.88 -20.10 -0.29
N ILE A 509 2.37 -20.55 -1.44
CA ILE A 509 2.83 -21.94 -1.66
C ILE A 509 4.14 -22.18 -0.92
N LYS A 510 5.07 -21.23 -0.94
CA LYS A 510 6.32 -21.33 -0.19
C LYS A 510 6.05 -21.44 1.30
N MET A 511 5.11 -20.65 1.83
CA MET A 511 4.70 -20.76 3.23
C MET A 511 4.16 -22.16 3.59
N LEU A 512 3.42 -22.80 2.67
CA LEU A 512 2.83 -24.13 2.90
C LEU A 512 3.82 -25.29 2.69
N LEU A 513 4.68 -25.21 1.66
CA LEU A 513 5.52 -26.31 1.20
C LEU A 513 7.02 -26.13 1.51
N SER A 514 7.52 -24.92 1.74
CA SER A 514 8.94 -24.62 2.03
C SER A 514 9.01 -23.53 3.10
N TYR A 515 8.43 -23.88 4.24
CA TYR A 515 8.27 -22.94 5.35
C TYR A 515 9.60 -22.38 5.83
N ASP A 516 10.65 -23.21 5.91
CA ASP A 516 11.94 -22.78 6.47
C ASP A 516 12.58 -21.69 5.58
N SER A 517 12.47 -21.80 4.26
CA SER A 517 12.96 -20.79 3.30
C SER A 517 12.10 -19.54 3.30
N PHE A 518 10.78 -19.70 3.39
CA PHE A 518 9.87 -18.57 3.55
C PHE A 518 10.16 -17.82 4.87
N HIS A 519 10.35 -18.55 5.96
CA HIS A 519 10.71 -18.02 7.27
C HIS A 519 12.07 -17.32 7.21
N ALA A 520 13.11 -17.98 6.68
CA ALA A 520 14.45 -17.42 6.56
C ALA A 520 14.47 -16.11 5.75
N THR A 521 13.61 -16.02 4.72
CA THR A 521 13.45 -14.80 3.93
C THR A 521 12.82 -13.68 4.76
N GLN A 522 11.70 -13.92 5.45
CA GLN A 522 11.04 -12.88 6.25
C GLN A 522 11.78 -12.53 7.55
N TYR A 523 12.55 -13.47 8.11
CA TYR A 523 13.34 -13.35 9.33
C TYR A 523 14.83 -13.08 9.06
N ALA A 524 15.18 -12.65 7.85
CA ALA A 524 16.53 -12.24 7.52
C ALA A 524 17.02 -11.14 8.48
N ASN A 525 18.18 -11.36 9.11
CA ASN A 525 18.77 -10.40 10.04
C ASN A 525 19.20 -9.10 9.32
N ASN A 526 19.80 -9.23 8.13
CA ASN A 526 20.29 -8.10 7.32
C ASN A 526 19.69 -8.15 5.90
N PRO A 527 18.40 -7.80 5.74
CA PRO A 527 17.74 -7.92 4.45
C PRO A 527 18.25 -6.86 3.46
N SER A 528 18.64 -7.29 2.26
CA SER A 528 19.02 -6.40 1.15
C SER A 528 17.79 -5.86 0.40
N VAL A 529 16.71 -6.65 0.34
CA VAL A 529 15.49 -6.36 -0.43
C VAL A 529 14.52 -5.46 0.35
N GLN A 530 13.95 -4.46 -0.33
CA GLN A 530 13.13 -3.42 0.32
C GLN A 530 11.88 -3.95 1.03
N TRP A 531 11.14 -4.90 0.42
CA TRP A 531 9.94 -5.45 1.05
C TRP A 531 10.25 -6.22 2.35
N VAL A 532 11.40 -6.90 2.40
CA VAL A 532 11.85 -7.61 3.61
C VAL A 532 12.27 -6.64 4.70
N LYS A 533 12.93 -5.52 4.34
CA LYS A 533 13.21 -4.42 5.28
C LYS A 533 11.91 -3.86 5.88
N ASN A 534 10.88 -3.70 5.06
CA ASN A 534 9.56 -3.22 5.47
C ASN A 534 8.88 -4.20 6.46
N VAL A 535 8.92 -5.51 6.16
CA VAL A 535 8.39 -6.57 7.04
C VAL A 535 9.15 -6.61 8.38
N LYS A 536 10.49 -6.56 8.34
CA LYS A 536 11.34 -6.52 9.54
C LYS A 536 10.96 -5.35 10.45
N LYS A 537 10.81 -4.14 9.90
CA LYS A 537 10.41 -2.94 10.66
C LYS A 537 9.06 -3.11 11.37
N ILE A 538 8.07 -3.72 10.71
CA ILE A 538 6.76 -3.96 11.32
C ILE A 538 6.87 -5.00 12.44
N ARG A 539 7.61 -6.08 12.20
CA ARG A 539 7.83 -7.15 13.18
C ARG A 539 8.50 -6.64 14.45
N GLU A 540 9.63 -5.94 14.33
CA GLU A 540 10.39 -5.41 15.48
C GLU A 540 9.54 -4.44 16.32
N ASN A 541 8.63 -3.70 15.69
CA ASN A 541 7.69 -2.82 16.40
C ASN A 541 6.51 -3.56 17.06
N ALA A 542 6.14 -4.74 16.55
CA ALA A 542 5.02 -5.54 17.04
C ALA A 542 5.43 -6.51 18.16
N GLU A 543 6.61 -7.12 18.05
CA GLU A 543 7.17 -8.10 19.00
C GLU A 543 7.06 -7.68 20.48
N PRO A 544 7.47 -6.46 20.91
CA PRO A 544 7.38 -6.08 22.32
C PRO A 544 5.94 -5.95 22.85
N LYS A 545 4.94 -5.90 21.95
CA LYS A 545 3.52 -5.80 22.29
C LYS A 545 2.83 -7.16 22.30
N MET A 546 3.46 -8.20 21.73
CA MET A 546 2.93 -9.55 21.67
C MET A 546 3.20 -10.26 23.01
N ILE A 547 2.16 -10.87 23.60
CA ILE A 547 2.29 -11.58 24.88
C ILE A 547 2.73 -13.04 24.67
N ILE A 548 2.40 -13.60 23.52
CA ILE A 548 2.71 -14.98 23.14
C ILE A 548 3.92 -14.94 22.22
N ASN A 549 4.83 -15.92 22.38
CA ASN A 549 5.95 -16.15 21.46
C ASN A 549 5.44 -16.69 20.12
N SER A 550 4.67 -15.87 19.41
CA SER A 550 4.08 -16.15 18.11
C SER A 550 4.95 -15.54 17.02
N LYS A 551 5.05 -16.24 15.89
CA LYS A 551 5.77 -15.76 14.72
C LYS A 551 4.83 -14.93 13.87
N LEU A 552 5.22 -13.72 13.51
CA LEU A 552 4.47 -12.85 12.62
C LEU A 552 4.94 -13.02 11.17
N TYR A 553 4.00 -13.28 10.24
CA TYR A 553 4.27 -13.45 8.80
C TYR A 553 3.41 -12.53 7.94
N SER A 554 4.05 -11.85 7.00
CA SER A 554 3.35 -11.05 5.99
C SER A 554 2.95 -11.93 4.81
N LEU A 555 1.75 -11.71 4.27
CA LEU A 555 1.31 -12.25 2.97
C LEU A 555 0.78 -11.13 2.06
N PRO A 556 0.90 -11.25 0.72
CA PRO A 556 0.42 -10.23 -0.20
C PRO A 556 -1.11 -10.18 -0.23
N PRO A 557 -1.70 -9.00 -0.49
CA PRO A 557 -3.14 -8.88 -0.73
C PRO A 557 -3.52 -9.56 -2.04
N ILE A 558 -4.69 -10.21 -2.11
CA ILE A 558 -5.26 -10.73 -3.35
C ILE A 558 -6.32 -9.76 -3.84
N VAL A 559 -5.97 -8.93 -4.82
CA VAL A 559 -6.89 -7.91 -5.35
C VAL A 559 -7.85 -8.52 -6.37
N GLN A 560 -9.16 -8.34 -6.15
CA GLN A 560 -10.24 -8.76 -7.05
C GLN A 560 -10.89 -7.53 -7.71
N TYR A 561 -10.96 -7.47 -9.04
CA TYR A 561 -11.47 -6.29 -9.77
C TYR A 561 -12.87 -6.51 -10.34
N TYR A 562 -13.72 -5.49 -10.14
CA TYR A 562 -15.10 -5.48 -10.62
C TYR A 562 -15.43 -4.19 -11.36
N ASP A 563 -16.29 -4.28 -12.39
CA ASP A 563 -16.87 -3.15 -13.10
C ASP A 563 -18.36 -3.02 -12.75
N VAL A 564 -18.78 -1.83 -12.32
CA VAL A 564 -20.19 -1.44 -12.28
C VAL A 564 -20.59 -0.97 -13.67
N VAL A 565 -21.54 -1.66 -14.26
CA VAL A 565 -22.04 -1.43 -15.62
C VAL A 565 -23.53 -1.13 -15.59
N GLY A 566 -24.07 -0.65 -16.70
CA GLY A 566 -25.48 -0.34 -16.84
C GLY A 566 -25.71 1.11 -17.25
N SER A 567 -26.91 1.62 -17.00
CA SER A 567 -27.29 2.97 -17.40
C SER A 567 -28.04 3.75 -16.33
N VAL A 568 -27.77 5.05 -16.30
CA VAL A 568 -28.45 6.02 -15.44
C VAL A 568 -29.10 7.06 -16.34
N THR A 569 -30.39 7.27 -16.11
CA THR A 569 -31.18 8.27 -16.82
C THR A 569 -31.37 9.50 -15.94
N ILE A 570 -30.96 10.66 -16.44
CA ILE A 570 -31.02 11.94 -15.71
C ILE A 570 -31.98 12.92 -16.40
N ASP A 571 -32.44 13.94 -15.69
CA ASP A 571 -33.26 15.00 -16.28
C ASP A 571 -32.52 15.74 -17.40
N SER A 572 -33.26 16.04 -18.47
CA SER A 572 -32.83 16.79 -19.66
C SER A 572 -32.22 18.17 -19.37
N LEU A 573 -32.60 18.80 -18.25
CA LEU A 573 -32.09 20.10 -17.83
C LEU A 573 -30.77 20.03 -17.04
N SER A 574 -30.31 18.82 -16.68
CA SER A 574 -29.15 18.62 -15.82
C SER A 574 -27.83 18.67 -16.60
N LYS A 575 -26.77 19.19 -15.98
CA LYS A 575 -25.42 19.16 -16.55
C LYS A 575 -24.80 17.77 -16.36
N MET A 576 -24.91 16.90 -17.36
CA MET A 576 -24.47 15.49 -17.27
C MET A 576 -23.03 15.28 -16.76
N GLN A 577 -22.06 16.08 -17.22
CA GLN A 577 -20.66 15.92 -16.81
C GLN A 577 -20.43 16.29 -15.33
N GLU A 578 -21.15 17.30 -14.83
CA GLU A 578 -21.07 17.73 -13.44
C GLU A 578 -21.76 16.72 -12.54
N TYR A 579 -22.96 16.27 -12.91
CA TYR A 579 -23.69 15.19 -12.24
C TYR A 579 -22.84 13.93 -12.12
N LYS A 580 -22.27 13.46 -13.25
CA LYS A 580 -21.39 12.28 -13.30
C LYS A 580 -20.23 12.43 -12.32
N ARG A 581 -19.48 13.54 -12.43
CA ARG A 581 -18.29 13.78 -11.59
C ARG A 581 -18.64 13.78 -10.11
N GLU A 582 -19.72 14.45 -9.71
CA GLU A 582 -20.13 14.53 -8.31
C GLU A 582 -20.55 13.18 -7.73
N VAL A 583 -21.36 12.42 -8.46
CA VAL A 583 -21.85 11.12 -7.99
C VAL A 583 -20.72 10.10 -7.97
N GLU A 584 -19.91 10.01 -9.03
CA GLU A 584 -18.77 9.09 -9.07
C GLU A 584 -17.72 9.42 -7.99
N ASN A 585 -17.42 10.69 -7.76
CA ASN A 585 -16.48 11.07 -6.69
C ASN A 585 -17.05 10.72 -5.31
N LYS A 586 -18.36 10.88 -5.06
CA LYS A 586 -18.99 10.43 -3.81
C LYS A 586 -18.90 8.92 -3.64
N ILE A 587 -19.16 8.14 -4.69
CA ILE A 587 -19.06 6.67 -4.67
C ILE A 587 -17.62 6.24 -4.39
N TYR A 588 -16.63 6.77 -5.11
CA TYR A 588 -15.22 6.43 -4.88
C TYR A 588 -14.74 6.85 -3.50
N LYS A 589 -15.20 7.99 -2.98
CA LYS A 589 -14.91 8.39 -1.60
C LYS A 589 -15.52 7.41 -0.60
N TRP A 590 -16.76 6.98 -0.83
CA TRP A 590 -17.39 5.95 0.02
C TRP A 590 -16.63 4.62 -0.05
N LEU A 591 -16.26 4.17 -1.25
CA LEU A 591 -15.46 2.95 -1.45
C LEU A 591 -14.13 3.06 -0.70
N GLU A 592 -13.40 4.18 -0.81
CA GLU A 592 -12.14 4.38 -0.08
C GLU A 592 -12.29 4.26 1.45
N TYR A 593 -13.40 4.71 2.04
CA TYR A 593 -13.65 4.58 3.48
C TYR A 593 -14.17 3.20 3.91
N ASN A 594 -14.76 2.45 2.98
CA ASN A 594 -15.44 1.20 3.29
C ASN A 594 -14.73 -0.02 2.72
N SER A 595 -13.72 0.15 1.87
CA SER A 595 -12.84 -0.93 1.42
C SER A 595 -12.12 -1.53 2.61
N ASN A 596 -12.12 -2.87 2.66
CA ASN A 596 -11.27 -3.67 3.53
C ASN A 596 -11.23 -5.11 2.98
N PHE A 597 -10.36 -5.93 3.53
CA PHE A 597 -10.32 -7.36 3.23
C PHE A 597 -11.66 -8.04 3.55
N LYS A 598 -12.13 -8.88 2.64
CA LYS A 598 -13.42 -9.58 2.69
C LYS A 598 -14.63 -8.66 2.86
N GLN A 599 -14.49 -7.38 2.54
CA GLN A 599 -15.59 -6.44 2.63
C GLN A 599 -16.67 -6.78 1.60
N LYS A 600 -17.90 -6.93 2.08
CA LYS A 600 -19.07 -7.13 1.24
C LYS A 600 -19.52 -5.81 0.62
N ILE A 601 -19.80 -5.82 -0.68
CA ILE A 601 -20.30 -4.65 -1.42
C ILE A 601 -21.57 -5.06 -2.16
N PHE A 602 -22.68 -4.42 -1.82
CA PHE A 602 -23.97 -4.67 -2.47
C PHE A 602 -24.24 -3.64 -3.56
N LYS A 603 -24.93 -4.06 -4.64
CA LYS A 603 -25.36 -3.14 -5.70
C LYS A 603 -26.20 -1.99 -5.17
N SER A 604 -27.03 -2.26 -4.16
CA SER A 604 -27.86 -1.25 -3.47
C SER A 604 -27.04 -0.13 -2.83
N ASP A 605 -25.84 -0.43 -2.33
CA ASP A 605 -24.98 0.58 -1.71
C ASP A 605 -24.43 1.58 -2.72
N ILE A 606 -24.32 1.17 -3.98
CA ILE A 606 -23.90 2.04 -5.09
C ILE A 606 -25.12 2.79 -5.65
N ILE A 607 -26.24 2.08 -5.87
CA ILE A 607 -27.48 2.66 -6.41
C ILE A 607 -28.00 3.82 -5.53
N ARG A 608 -27.86 3.73 -4.20
CA ARG A 608 -28.35 4.79 -3.29
C ARG A 608 -27.76 6.17 -3.61
N PHE A 609 -26.50 6.26 -4.05
CA PHE A 609 -25.84 7.54 -4.35
C PHE A 609 -26.47 8.26 -5.56
N PHE A 610 -27.03 7.49 -6.49
CA PHE A 610 -27.80 8.03 -7.61
C PHE A 610 -29.20 8.46 -7.14
N ASN A 611 -29.85 7.66 -6.29
CA ASN A 611 -31.20 7.97 -5.79
C ASN A 611 -31.25 9.16 -4.81
N GLU A 612 -30.11 9.54 -4.21
CA GLU A 612 -29.98 10.74 -3.39
C GLU A 612 -30.05 12.05 -4.21
N ARG A 613 -29.98 11.97 -5.54
CA ARG A 613 -30.03 13.12 -6.44
C ARG A 613 -31.41 13.28 -7.05
N GLU A 614 -31.99 14.47 -6.90
CA GLU A 614 -33.30 14.80 -7.47
C GLU A 614 -33.30 14.75 -9.00
N GLU A 615 -32.13 14.94 -9.63
CA GLU A 615 -31.95 14.91 -11.07
C GLU A 615 -32.05 13.50 -11.69
N THR A 616 -32.06 12.46 -10.86
CA THR A 616 -32.08 11.05 -11.30
C THR A 616 -33.50 10.57 -11.59
N LYS A 617 -33.75 10.13 -12.83
CA LYS A 617 -35.03 9.54 -13.24
C LYS A 617 -35.07 8.03 -13.05
N SER A 618 -34.02 7.33 -13.49
CA SER A 618 -33.92 5.87 -13.34
C SER A 618 -32.47 5.40 -13.27
N VAL A 619 -32.26 4.29 -12.55
CA VAL A 619 -30.97 3.69 -12.31
C VAL A 619 -31.08 2.20 -12.57
N ASP A 620 -30.35 1.70 -13.55
CA ASP A 620 -30.23 0.28 -13.85
C ASP A 620 -28.75 -0.09 -13.89
N LEU A 621 -28.28 -0.66 -12.78
CA LEU A 621 -26.86 -0.96 -12.55
C LEU A 621 -26.69 -2.44 -12.22
N ASP A 622 -25.61 -3.01 -12.75
CA ASP A 622 -25.14 -4.34 -12.41
C ASP A 622 -23.64 -4.37 -12.18
N ILE A 623 -23.15 -5.42 -11.53
CA ILE A 623 -21.72 -5.62 -11.28
C ILE A 623 -21.25 -6.83 -12.08
N ARG A 624 -20.07 -6.70 -12.67
CA ARG A 624 -19.39 -7.80 -13.36
C ARG A 624 -17.91 -7.86 -13.02
N VAL A 625 -17.29 -8.99 -13.33
CA VAL A 625 -15.83 -9.11 -13.37
C VAL A 625 -15.26 -8.03 -14.29
N SER A 626 -14.23 -7.32 -13.83
CA SER A 626 -13.71 -6.16 -14.54
C SER A 626 -12.99 -6.50 -15.83
N ASP A 627 -13.17 -5.70 -16.89
CA ASP A 627 -12.40 -5.89 -18.12
C ASP A 627 -10.90 -5.52 -17.92
N ILE A 628 -10.50 -4.98 -16.76
CA ILE A 628 -9.08 -4.68 -16.49
C ILE A 628 -8.23 -5.94 -16.39
N ILE A 629 -8.87 -7.06 -16.04
CA ILE A 629 -8.24 -8.38 -16.03
C ILE A 629 -8.46 -9.14 -17.34
N LYS A 630 -9.17 -8.58 -18.33
CA LYS A 630 -9.35 -9.21 -19.65
C LYS A 630 -8.11 -8.98 -20.52
N CYS A 631 -7.67 -10.00 -21.24
CA CYS A 631 -6.64 -9.86 -22.27
C CYS A 631 -7.16 -8.91 -23.37
N LYS A 632 -6.28 -8.07 -23.93
CA LYS A 632 -6.63 -7.27 -25.12
C LYS A 632 -6.35 -8.09 -26.36
N ASP A 633 -7.11 -7.87 -27.43
CA ASP A 633 -6.79 -8.45 -28.73
C ASP A 633 -5.36 -8.06 -29.12
N LEU A 634 -4.52 -9.06 -29.42
CA LEU A 634 -3.24 -8.78 -30.06
C LEU A 634 -3.55 -8.42 -31.51
N SER A 635 -3.09 -7.26 -31.96
CA SER A 635 -3.34 -6.78 -33.33
C SER A 635 -2.03 -6.27 -33.90
N PHE A 636 -1.59 -6.89 -34.99
CA PHE A 636 -0.40 -6.50 -35.73
C PHE A 636 -0.81 -6.00 -37.11
N VAL A 637 -0.15 -4.95 -37.59
CA VAL A 637 -0.45 -4.37 -38.92
C VAL A 637 0.78 -4.46 -39.81
N PHE A 638 0.64 -5.07 -40.98
CA PHE A 638 1.73 -5.24 -41.93
C PHE A 638 1.42 -4.53 -43.25
N ASP A 639 2.42 -3.85 -43.79
CA ASP A 639 2.36 -3.25 -45.13
C ASP A 639 2.56 -4.34 -46.20
N ILE A 640 1.66 -4.37 -47.18
CA ILE A 640 1.74 -5.28 -48.31
C ILE A 640 2.46 -4.55 -49.45
N SER A 641 3.78 -4.74 -49.58
CA SER A 641 4.61 -4.12 -50.63
C SER A 641 4.67 -4.97 -51.92
N SER A 642 4.70 -4.29 -53.07
CA SER A 642 4.56 -4.84 -54.43
C SER A 642 5.72 -5.65 -54.99
N THR A 643 5.96 -6.83 -54.44
CA THR A 643 6.50 -7.97 -55.20
C THR A 643 5.38 -9.00 -55.34
N PRO A 644 5.27 -9.75 -56.45
CA PRO A 644 4.00 -10.31 -56.89
C PRO A 644 3.42 -11.23 -55.80
N LEU A 645 2.38 -10.72 -55.14
CA LEU A 645 1.54 -11.36 -54.13
C LEU A 645 0.68 -12.47 -54.73
N ASN A 646 1.23 -13.21 -55.70
CA ASN A 646 0.67 -14.47 -56.17
C ASN A 646 0.90 -15.60 -55.14
N ASN A 647 1.71 -15.37 -54.09
CA ASN A 647 2.15 -16.41 -53.15
C ASN A 647 1.77 -16.16 -51.67
N ILE A 648 0.74 -15.35 -51.35
CA ILE A 648 0.11 -15.44 -49.99
C ILE A 648 -0.64 -16.78 -49.83
N TYR A 649 -0.96 -17.42 -50.96
CA TYR A 649 -1.49 -18.78 -51.03
C TYR A 649 -0.54 -19.62 -51.89
N SER A 650 0.69 -19.81 -51.44
CA SER A 650 1.51 -20.86 -52.04
C SER A 650 0.91 -22.21 -51.63
N PHE A 651 0.08 -22.76 -52.53
CA PHE A 651 -0.20 -24.18 -52.48
C PHE A 651 1.15 -24.89 -52.65
N ASN A 652 1.56 -25.69 -51.67
CA ASN A 652 2.80 -26.44 -51.73
C ASN A 652 2.51 -27.93 -51.98
N PRO A 653 2.26 -28.37 -53.23
CA PRO A 653 2.11 -29.77 -53.57
C PRO A 653 3.48 -30.36 -53.94
N ASN A 654 4.28 -30.74 -52.95
CA ASN A 654 5.40 -31.68 -53.20
C ASN A 654 4.85 -33.08 -52.87
N ILE A 655 4.77 -34.09 -53.76
CA ILE A 655 5.54 -34.44 -54.97
C ILE A 655 4.65 -35.30 -55.92
N PRO A 656 4.63 -35.10 -57.26
CA PRO A 656 4.14 -36.12 -58.20
C PRO A 656 5.28 -37.03 -58.66
N GLY A 657 5.25 -38.28 -58.20
CA GLY A 657 6.13 -39.37 -58.64
C GLY A 657 5.65 -40.70 -58.05
N SER A 658 4.77 -41.38 -58.78
CA SER A 658 4.11 -42.66 -58.51
C SER A 658 2.87 -42.65 -57.59
N ASP A 659 1.86 -43.38 -58.05
CA ASP A 659 0.48 -43.47 -57.59
C ASP A 659 0.32 -43.78 -56.09
N VAL A 660 -0.35 -42.89 -55.35
CA VAL A 660 -1.33 -43.30 -54.32
C VAL A 660 -2.44 -42.25 -54.24
N ALA A 661 -3.68 -42.69 -54.39
CA ALA A 661 -4.88 -41.91 -54.17
C ALA A 661 -5.16 -41.70 -52.65
N TYR A 662 -5.74 -40.53 -52.33
CA TYR A 662 -6.46 -40.16 -51.10
C TYR A 662 -5.68 -39.97 -49.79
N SER A 663 -5.33 -38.70 -49.49
CA SER A 663 -5.68 -37.96 -48.24
C SER A 663 -4.77 -36.73 -47.99
N GLY A 664 -4.48 -35.93 -49.02
CA GLY A 664 -3.71 -34.69 -48.87
C GLY A 664 -4.63 -33.49 -48.67
N VAL A 665 -4.84 -33.05 -47.42
CA VAL A 665 -5.55 -31.79 -47.16
C VAL A 665 -4.67 -30.64 -47.66
N PRO A 666 -5.18 -29.71 -48.48
CA PRO A 666 -4.38 -28.59 -48.98
C PRO A 666 -4.03 -27.63 -47.85
N TYR A 667 -2.79 -27.14 -47.82
CA TYR A 667 -2.32 -26.13 -46.88
C TYR A 667 -1.92 -24.85 -47.62
N ASN A 668 -2.16 -23.71 -46.99
CA ASN A 668 -1.66 -22.41 -47.43
C ASN A 668 -0.68 -21.88 -46.38
N THR A 669 0.39 -21.19 -46.80
CA THR A 669 1.34 -20.56 -45.88
C THR A 669 1.38 -19.05 -46.08
N ILE A 670 1.16 -18.30 -45.01
CA ILE A 670 1.24 -16.84 -44.97
C ILE A 670 2.57 -16.46 -44.30
N THR A 671 3.44 -15.74 -45.01
CA THR A 671 4.70 -15.25 -44.45
C THR A 671 4.62 -13.73 -44.21
N ILE A 672 4.89 -13.31 -42.98
CA ILE A 672 4.86 -11.91 -42.52
C ILE A 672 6.18 -11.53 -41.81
N PRO A 673 6.57 -10.25 -41.78
CA PRO A 673 7.69 -9.79 -40.96
C PRO A 673 7.48 -10.04 -39.47
N LYS A 674 8.56 -10.18 -38.71
CA LYS A 674 8.51 -10.21 -37.23
C LYS A 674 8.13 -8.88 -36.60
N ILE A 675 8.37 -7.77 -37.28
CA ILE A 675 8.11 -6.44 -36.75
C ILE A 675 6.98 -5.84 -37.56
N ASP A 676 5.91 -5.43 -36.88
CA ASP A 676 4.77 -4.79 -37.53
C ASP A 676 5.08 -3.32 -37.89
N ARG A 677 4.15 -2.67 -38.59
CA ARG A 677 4.25 -1.27 -39.02
C ARG A 677 4.44 -0.29 -37.85
N GLN A 678 3.99 -0.65 -36.65
CA GLN A 678 4.09 0.15 -35.44
C GLN A 678 5.35 -0.16 -34.62
N GLY A 679 6.19 -1.10 -35.05
CA GLY A 679 7.41 -1.51 -34.35
C GLY A 679 7.19 -2.60 -33.30
N ASN A 680 6.01 -3.22 -33.23
CA ASN A 680 5.74 -4.33 -32.31
C ASN A 680 6.34 -5.62 -32.84
N VAL A 681 7.00 -6.38 -31.96
CA VAL A 681 7.58 -7.69 -32.28
C VAL A 681 6.51 -8.77 -32.14
N LEU A 682 6.38 -9.59 -33.17
CA LEU A 682 5.57 -10.80 -33.24
C LEU A 682 6.49 -12.01 -33.06
N THR A 683 6.09 -12.99 -32.25
CA THR A 683 6.77 -14.29 -32.09
C THR A 683 5.82 -15.43 -32.42
N ALA A 684 6.34 -16.63 -32.72
CA ALA A 684 5.50 -17.77 -33.09
C ALA A 684 4.52 -18.16 -31.97
N ASP A 685 4.96 -18.12 -30.71
CA ASP A 685 4.15 -18.43 -29.53
C ASP A 685 2.86 -17.59 -29.43
N MET A 686 2.86 -16.37 -30.00
CA MET A 686 1.70 -15.48 -29.96
C MET A 686 0.56 -15.95 -30.87
N LEU A 687 0.85 -16.88 -31.80
CA LEU A 687 -0.05 -17.30 -32.87
C LEU A 687 -0.42 -18.78 -32.81
N GLU A 688 0.46 -19.62 -32.28
CA GLU A 688 0.26 -21.06 -32.20
C GLU A 688 -0.96 -21.42 -31.35
N ASP A 689 -1.76 -22.38 -31.81
CA ASP A 689 -3.00 -22.87 -31.19
C ASP A 689 -4.08 -21.80 -30.90
N LYS A 690 -3.90 -20.56 -31.39
CA LYS A 690 -4.88 -19.48 -31.29
C LYS A 690 -5.69 -19.36 -32.58
N THR A 691 -6.98 -19.06 -32.45
CA THR A 691 -7.79 -18.67 -33.60
C THR A 691 -7.38 -17.27 -34.04
N LEU A 692 -6.87 -17.12 -35.26
CA LEU A 692 -6.46 -15.86 -35.84
C LEU A 692 -7.61 -15.25 -36.65
N GLN A 693 -7.69 -13.93 -36.65
CA GLN A 693 -8.54 -13.13 -37.52
C GLN A 693 -7.65 -12.24 -38.39
N ILE A 694 -7.56 -12.60 -39.66
CA ILE A 694 -6.77 -11.85 -40.64
C ILE A 694 -7.73 -10.96 -41.42
N TYR A 695 -7.49 -9.64 -41.37
CA TYR A 695 -8.22 -8.67 -42.16
C TYR A 695 -7.33 -8.07 -43.22
N LEU A 696 -7.83 -7.99 -44.45
CA LEU A 696 -7.14 -7.35 -45.55
C LEU A 696 -7.86 -6.03 -45.87
N TYR A 697 -7.12 -4.93 -45.81
CA TYR A 697 -7.60 -3.60 -46.16
C TYR A 697 -6.88 -3.09 -47.40
N ALA A 698 -7.64 -2.51 -48.33
CA ALA A 698 -7.08 -1.83 -49.50
C ALA A 698 -7.50 -0.35 -49.48
N PRO A 699 -6.63 0.57 -49.93
CA PRO A 699 -6.98 1.97 -50.06
C PRO A 699 -8.15 2.16 -51.05
N ASN A 700 -8.96 3.20 -50.85
CA ASN A 700 -9.90 3.68 -51.86
C ASN A 700 -9.17 4.29 -53.06
N GLU A 701 -9.87 4.54 -54.17
CA GLU A 701 -9.29 5.09 -55.42
C GLU A 701 -8.56 6.44 -55.22
N GLU A 702 -8.83 7.15 -54.13
CA GLU A 702 -8.17 8.41 -53.74
C GLU A 702 -7.01 8.27 -52.73
N GLY A 703 -6.74 7.06 -52.21
CA GLY A 703 -5.65 6.80 -51.26
C GLY A 703 -5.84 7.37 -49.84
N LYS A 704 -7.03 7.86 -49.49
CA LYS A 704 -7.29 8.58 -48.22
C LYS A 704 -7.94 7.71 -47.12
N GLU A 705 -8.68 6.68 -47.50
CA GLU A 705 -9.34 5.77 -46.54
C GLU A 705 -9.13 4.31 -46.94
N TYR A 706 -8.94 3.46 -45.93
CA TYR A 706 -8.81 2.02 -46.08
C TYR A 706 -10.17 1.34 -45.97
N LYS A 707 -10.54 0.54 -46.98
CA LYS A 707 -11.74 -0.31 -46.94
C LYS A 707 -11.37 -1.77 -46.72
N LYS A 708 -12.07 -2.41 -45.77
CA LYS A 708 -11.95 -3.85 -45.50
C LYS A 708 -12.42 -4.64 -46.72
N ARG A 709 -11.55 -5.49 -47.27
CA ARG A 709 -11.81 -6.29 -48.48
C ARG A 709 -12.05 -7.77 -48.20
N ALA A 710 -11.39 -8.31 -47.17
CA ALA A 710 -11.57 -9.69 -46.75
C ALA A 710 -11.38 -9.87 -45.25
N THR A 711 -11.95 -10.97 -44.75
CA THR A 711 -11.76 -11.49 -43.39
C THR A 711 -11.53 -12.98 -43.49
N ILE A 712 -10.51 -13.48 -42.80
CA ILE A 712 -10.22 -14.89 -42.66
C ILE A 712 -10.16 -15.18 -41.17
N GLN A 713 -10.91 -16.17 -40.72
CA GLN A 713 -10.82 -16.67 -39.34
C GLN A 713 -10.31 -18.10 -39.38
N VAL A 714 -9.20 -18.37 -38.69
CA VAL A 714 -8.42 -19.60 -38.90
C VAL A 714 -7.52 -19.90 -37.72
N THR A 715 -7.45 -21.16 -37.29
CA THR A 715 -6.42 -21.64 -36.36
C THR A 715 -5.25 -22.21 -37.18
N PRO A 716 -3.99 -21.78 -36.93
CA PRO A 716 -2.82 -22.32 -37.62
C PRO A 716 -2.70 -23.82 -37.45
N TYR A 717 -2.29 -24.51 -38.51
CA TYR A 717 -1.79 -25.88 -38.42
C TYR A 717 -0.37 -25.92 -37.84
N SER A 718 0.47 -24.98 -38.25
CA SER A 718 1.82 -24.80 -37.71
C SER A 718 2.26 -23.36 -37.88
N VAL A 719 3.10 -22.86 -36.99
CA VAL A 719 3.80 -21.58 -37.14
C VAL A 719 5.30 -21.87 -37.13
N SER A 720 6.06 -21.20 -37.98
CA SER A 720 7.53 -21.34 -38.00
C SER A 720 8.19 -19.98 -37.95
N GLU A 721 9.12 -19.82 -37.02
CA GLU A 721 9.83 -18.57 -36.78
C GLU A 721 11.19 -18.55 -37.50
N GLY A 722 11.36 -17.65 -38.46
CA GLY A 722 12.64 -17.37 -39.13
C GLY A 722 13.43 -16.24 -38.46
N ASN A 723 14.54 -15.79 -39.04
CA ASN A 723 15.32 -14.68 -38.47
C ASN A 723 14.59 -13.34 -38.52
N GLU A 724 13.88 -13.04 -39.61
CA GLU A 724 13.18 -11.75 -39.83
C GLU A 724 11.69 -11.90 -40.14
N THR A 725 11.21 -13.13 -40.31
CA THR A 725 9.84 -13.44 -40.74
C THR A 725 9.21 -14.55 -39.91
N ILE A 726 7.89 -14.61 -39.92
CA ILE A 726 7.08 -15.71 -39.37
C ILE A 726 6.21 -16.27 -40.49
N SER A 727 6.18 -17.59 -40.61
CA SER A 727 5.31 -18.29 -41.55
C SER A 727 4.20 -19.03 -40.82
N ILE A 728 2.95 -18.76 -41.19
CA ILE A 728 1.73 -19.33 -40.61
C ILE A 728 1.14 -20.29 -41.63
N THR A 729 1.14 -21.58 -41.35
CA THR A 729 0.54 -22.61 -42.21
C THR A 729 -0.88 -22.89 -41.75
N ILE A 730 -1.84 -22.89 -42.67
CA ILE A 730 -3.27 -23.05 -42.38
C ILE A 730 -3.91 -24.12 -43.26
N TYR A 731 -4.93 -24.79 -42.74
CA TYR A 731 -5.72 -25.78 -43.48
C TYR A 731 -6.68 -25.13 -44.48
N GLY A 732 -6.58 -25.53 -45.75
CA GLY A 732 -7.68 -25.63 -46.71
C GLY A 732 -8.65 -24.45 -46.80
N VAL A 733 -8.16 -23.21 -46.78
CA VAL A 733 -9.04 -22.06 -47.04
C VAL A 733 -9.37 -22.04 -48.53
N ALA A 734 -10.66 -22.23 -48.85
CA ALA A 734 -11.16 -22.18 -50.21
C ALA A 734 -10.75 -20.87 -50.90
N SER A 735 -10.25 -21.01 -52.13
CA SER A 735 -9.71 -19.95 -52.98
C SER A 735 -10.55 -18.67 -52.95
N TYR A 736 -10.04 -17.60 -52.32
CA TYR A 736 -10.56 -16.27 -52.57
C TYR A 736 -10.01 -15.79 -53.92
N SER A 737 -10.87 -15.85 -54.94
CA SER A 737 -10.63 -15.30 -56.26
C SER A 737 -10.15 -13.85 -56.19
N ASN A 738 -8.97 -13.57 -56.76
CA ASN A 738 -8.44 -12.26 -57.17
C ASN A 738 -9.09 -11.04 -56.49
N ILE A 739 -8.83 -10.86 -55.19
CA ILE A 739 -9.06 -9.57 -54.55
C ILE A 739 -7.96 -8.66 -55.08
N GLY A 740 -8.29 -7.67 -55.91
CA GLY A 740 -7.32 -6.72 -56.45
C GLY A 740 -6.62 -5.96 -55.32
N MET A 741 -5.51 -6.49 -54.82
CA MET A 741 -4.68 -5.87 -53.80
C MET A 741 -3.67 -4.97 -54.52
N GLY A 742 -3.93 -3.66 -54.49
CA GLY A 742 -2.99 -2.67 -55.01
C GLY A 742 -1.81 -2.43 -54.06
N GLN A 743 -0.81 -1.70 -54.55
CA GLN A 743 0.23 -1.09 -53.70
C GLN A 743 -0.41 -0.36 -52.51
N ASN A 744 0.22 -0.45 -51.34
CA ASN A 744 -0.22 0.17 -50.08
C ASN A 744 -1.43 -0.49 -49.40
N SER A 745 -1.70 -1.78 -49.63
CA SER A 745 -2.69 -2.55 -48.86
C SER A 745 -2.14 -2.92 -47.47
N LEU A 746 -3.02 -3.15 -46.49
CA LEU A 746 -2.65 -3.53 -45.11
C LEU A 746 -3.20 -4.91 -44.75
N LEU A 747 -2.37 -5.72 -44.10
CA LEU A 747 -2.78 -6.94 -43.41
C LEU A 747 -2.86 -6.66 -41.92
N TYR A 748 -4.04 -6.83 -41.34
CA TYR A 748 -4.22 -6.86 -39.90
C TYR A 748 -4.27 -8.31 -39.47
N LEU A 749 -3.35 -8.71 -38.61
CA LEU A 749 -3.37 -10.00 -37.94
C LEU A 749 -3.85 -9.77 -36.52
N ASN A 750 -5.09 -10.19 -36.26
CA ASN A 750 -5.68 -10.10 -34.93
C ASN A 750 -5.70 -11.50 -34.31
N VAL A 751 -5.23 -11.61 -33.07
CA VAL A 751 -5.48 -12.75 -32.19
C VAL A 751 -6.59 -12.30 -31.25
N PRO A 752 -7.86 -12.70 -31.49
CA PRO A 752 -8.97 -12.29 -30.67
C PRO A 752 -8.75 -12.82 -29.26
N SER A 753 -8.84 -11.92 -28.29
CA SER A 753 -8.75 -12.20 -26.86
C SER A 753 -9.98 -12.90 -26.31
N THR A 754 -10.77 -13.56 -27.17
CA THR A 754 -12.23 -13.62 -27.03
C THR A 754 -12.70 -14.11 -25.66
N ASN A 755 -11.88 -14.91 -24.97
CA ASN A 755 -12.15 -15.41 -23.62
C ASN A 755 -10.95 -15.41 -22.66
N ASP A 756 -9.80 -14.89 -23.06
CA ASP A 756 -8.60 -14.92 -22.20
C ASP A 756 -8.67 -13.75 -21.22
N PHE A 757 -8.66 -14.07 -19.93
CA PHE A 757 -8.39 -13.09 -18.90
C PHE A 757 -6.88 -13.02 -18.72
N TYR A 758 -6.34 -11.85 -19.02
CA TYR A 758 -4.93 -11.44 -18.92
C TYR A 758 -4.01 -11.69 -20.11
N SER A 759 -3.20 -10.68 -20.44
CA SER A 759 -2.19 -10.68 -21.52
C SER A 759 -0.79 -11.13 -21.07
N LEU A 760 -0.62 -11.54 -19.81
CA LEU A 760 0.66 -12.02 -19.26
C LEU A 760 0.68 -13.52 -18.98
N SER A 761 -0.44 -14.25 -19.14
CA SER A 761 -0.39 -15.72 -19.02
C SER A 761 0.44 -16.26 -20.18
N SER A 762 1.61 -16.82 -19.89
CA SER A 762 2.45 -17.51 -20.85
C SER A 762 2.32 -19.03 -20.79
N PHE A 763 1.28 -19.56 -20.10
CA PHE A 763 1.02 -20.99 -20.06
C PHE A 763 0.77 -21.55 -21.46
N SER A 764 1.71 -22.36 -21.93
CA SER A 764 1.70 -23.03 -23.21
C SER A 764 2.51 -24.32 -23.11
N THR A 765 2.15 -25.34 -23.88
CA THR A 765 2.91 -26.59 -24.01
C THR A 765 4.31 -26.38 -24.59
N ASN A 766 4.53 -25.24 -25.25
CA ASN A 766 5.81 -24.86 -25.84
C ASN A 766 6.69 -24.04 -24.87
N ASN A 767 6.12 -23.56 -23.76
CA ASN A 767 6.86 -22.86 -22.70
C ASN A 767 7.40 -23.81 -21.61
N ALA A 768 7.43 -25.12 -21.89
CA ALA A 768 7.75 -26.18 -20.92
C ALA A 768 9.16 -26.01 -20.29
N SER A 769 10.10 -25.44 -21.04
CA SER A 769 11.46 -25.15 -20.56
C SER A 769 11.48 -24.12 -19.41
N SER A 770 10.57 -23.14 -19.40
CA SER A 770 10.48 -22.14 -18.32
C SER A 770 9.98 -22.72 -17.00
N TYR A 771 9.38 -23.91 -17.06
CA TYR A 771 8.86 -24.66 -15.92
C TYR A 771 9.78 -25.82 -15.53
N ASP A 772 10.86 -26.07 -16.28
CA ASP A 772 11.71 -27.26 -16.15
C ASP A 772 10.90 -28.57 -16.23
N LEU A 773 9.96 -28.61 -17.18
CA LEU A 773 9.11 -29.76 -17.48
C LEU A 773 9.20 -30.13 -18.96
N THR A 774 8.83 -31.36 -19.28
CA THR A 774 8.63 -31.79 -20.66
C THR A 774 7.28 -31.31 -21.20
N SER A 775 7.16 -31.12 -22.52
CA SER A 775 5.87 -30.79 -23.15
C SER A 775 4.79 -31.84 -22.87
N ALA A 776 5.16 -33.10 -22.61
CA ALA A 776 4.21 -34.15 -22.22
C ALA A 776 3.63 -33.92 -20.82
N GLU A 777 4.47 -33.49 -19.87
CA GLU A 777 4.04 -33.16 -18.50
C GLU A 777 3.17 -31.90 -18.49
N VAL A 778 3.52 -30.87 -19.25
CA VAL A 778 2.68 -29.66 -19.39
C VAL A 778 1.31 -30.00 -19.99
N ASN A 779 1.24 -30.92 -20.95
CA ASN A 779 -0.03 -31.44 -21.48
C ASN A 779 -0.86 -32.19 -20.42
N GLN A 780 -0.21 -32.93 -19.52
CA GLN A 780 -0.90 -33.57 -18.40
C GLN A 780 -1.44 -32.53 -17.40
N ILE A 781 -0.67 -31.48 -17.09
CA ILE A 781 -1.12 -30.35 -16.26
C ILE A 781 -2.34 -29.67 -16.90
N GLN A 782 -2.30 -29.42 -18.21
CA GLN A 782 -3.43 -28.88 -18.97
C GLN A 782 -4.67 -29.81 -18.90
N SER A 783 -4.46 -31.12 -18.87
CA SER A 783 -5.56 -32.10 -18.71
C SER A 783 -6.12 -32.10 -17.28
N MET A 784 -5.27 -31.92 -16.26
CA MET A 784 -5.67 -31.82 -14.87
C MET A 784 -6.52 -30.58 -14.60
N ILE A 785 -6.10 -29.41 -15.08
CA ILE A 785 -6.88 -28.16 -14.92
C ILE A 785 -8.23 -28.27 -15.63
N ASN A 786 -8.28 -28.83 -16.84
CA ASN A 786 -9.53 -29.07 -17.57
C ASN A 786 -10.46 -30.02 -16.80
N SER A 787 -9.91 -31.10 -16.23
CA SER A 787 -10.67 -32.06 -15.43
C SER A 787 -11.18 -31.46 -14.13
N TRP A 788 -10.40 -30.59 -13.48
CA TRP A 788 -10.82 -29.89 -12.27
C TRP A 788 -11.95 -28.89 -12.56
N ILE A 789 -11.84 -28.11 -13.63
CA ILE A 789 -12.89 -27.20 -14.10
C ILE A 789 -14.17 -27.96 -14.43
N ALA A 790 -14.06 -29.12 -15.07
CA ALA A 790 -15.18 -29.99 -15.40
C ALA A 790 -15.77 -30.69 -14.16
N GLY A 791 -14.97 -31.10 -13.18
CA GLY A 791 -15.46 -31.74 -11.95
C GLY A 791 -16.31 -30.80 -11.09
N ALA A 792 -16.05 -29.50 -11.17
CA ALA A 792 -16.81 -28.46 -10.47
C ALA A 792 -18.18 -28.12 -11.13
N THR A 793 -18.63 -28.86 -12.17
CA THR A 793 -19.86 -28.55 -12.93
C THR A 793 -21.08 -29.44 -12.58
N THR A 794 -21.14 -30.10 -11.42
CA THR A 794 -22.35 -30.88 -11.07
C THR A 794 -23.47 -29.96 -10.58
N THR A 795 -24.56 -29.87 -11.35
CA THR A 795 -25.61 -28.84 -11.23
C THR A 795 -26.94 -29.36 -10.66
N LYS A 796 -27.66 -28.49 -9.94
CA LYS A 796 -29.12 -28.57 -9.75
C LYS A 796 -29.76 -27.37 -10.45
N GLU A 797 -30.88 -27.58 -11.15
CA GLU A 797 -31.63 -26.51 -11.83
C GLU A 797 -32.10 -25.44 -10.85
N ALA A 798 -32.01 -24.16 -11.25
CA ALA A 798 -32.52 -23.04 -10.48
C ALA A 798 -34.04 -22.92 -10.68
N ASN A 799 -34.80 -22.75 -9.59
CA ASN A 799 -36.26 -22.51 -9.69
C ASN A 799 -36.63 -21.18 -10.40
N ARG A 800 -35.67 -20.26 -10.59
CA ARG A 800 -35.83 -18.98 -11.31
C ARG A 800 -34.51 -18.56 -12.00
N PRO A 801 -34.39 -18.64 -13.33
CA PRO A 801 -33.21 -18.16 -14.05
C PRO A 801 -33.15 -16.62 -14.05
N ILE A 802 -31.97 -16.05 -13.78
CA ILE A 802 -31.69 -14.60 -13.84
C ILE A 802 -30.74 -14.37 -15.03
N PRO A 803 -31.10 -13.49 -16.00
CA PRO A 803 -30.23 -13.20 -17.13
C PRO A 803 -28.94 -12.53 -16.66
N LEU A 804 -27.81 -13.02 -17.16
CA LEU A 804 -26.49 -12.57 -16.74
C LEU A 804 -25.99 -11.43 -17.64
N PRO A 805 -25.33 -10.40 -17.10
CA PRO A 805 -24.83 -9.27 -17.89
C PRO A 805 -23.59 -9.60 -18.74
N TYR A 806 -22.98 -10.78 -18.58
CA TYR A 806 -21.75 -11.22 -19.26
C TYR A 806 -21.54 -12.73 -19.14
N TYR A 807 -20.68 -13.27 -20.00
CA TYR A 807 -20.15 -14.63 -19.92
C TYR A 807 -18.68 -14.59 -19.49
N VAL A 808 -18.29 -15.48 -18.57
CA VAL A 808 -16.89 -15.77 -18.24
C VAL A 808 -16.58 -17.15 -18.78
N GLN A 809 -15.49 -17.24 -19.52
CA GLN A 809 -14.97 -18.51 -20.03
C GLN A 809 -13.58 -18.73 -19.46
N ALA A 810 -13.30 -19.98 -19.06
CA ALA A 810 -11.96 -20.44 -18.70
C ALA A 810 -11.65 -21.66 -19.56
N LEU A 811 -10.56 -21.59 -20.33
CA LEU A 811 -10.11 -22.69 -21.20
C LEU A 811 -11.24 -23.23 -22.12
N ASN A 812 -11.97 -22.31 -22.76
CA ASN A 812 -13.12 -22.58 -23.64
C ASN A 812 -14.37 -23.21 -22.97
N ASN A 813 -14.37 -23.39 -21.64
CA ASN A 813 -15.56 -23.81 -20.90
C ASN A 813 -16.28 -22.60 -20.31
N ASN A 814 -17.59 -22.49 -20.55
CA ASN A 814 -18.44 -21.51 -19.85
C ASN A 814 -18.44 -21.83 -18.35
N THR A 815 -17.98 -20.88 -17.53
CA THR A 815 -18.06 -21.03 -16.07
C THR A 815 -19.44 -20.65 -15.54
N ARG A 816 -20.27 -20.01 -16.38
CA ARG A 816 -21.62 -19.50 -16.10
C ARG A 816 -22.57 -19.82 -17.25
N GLU A 817 -23.66 -20.57 -17.01
CA GLU A 817 -24.72 -20.86 -18.00
C GLU A 817 -26.07 -20.24 -17.54
N GLU A 818 -26.89 -19.78 -18.50
CA GLU A 818 -28.13 -18.99 -18.30
C GLU A 818 -29.19 -19.65 -17.40
N THR A 819 -29.11 -20.96 -17.16
CA THR A 819 -30.12 -21.78 -16.45
C THR A 819 -29.70 -22.22 -15.05
N ILE A 820 -28.48 -21.87 -14.61
CA ILE A 820 -27.83 -22.57 -13.51
C ILE A 820 -27.42 -21.57 -12.43
N MET A 821 -27.80 -21.86 -11.18
CA MET A 821 -27.21 -21.24 -9.99
C MET A 821 -25.68 -21.25 -10.09
N ARG A 822 -25.01 -20.37 -9.36
CA ARG A 822 -23.55 -20.44 -9.14
C ARG A 822 -22.99 -21.85 -9.10
N LYS A 823 -21.87 -22.07 -9.79
CA LYS A 823 -20.94 -23.13 -9.40
C LYS A 823 -20.50 -22.86 -7.96
N GLY A 824 -20.93 -23.71 -7.04
CA GLY A 824 -20.43 -23.71 -5.66
C GLY A 824 -21.31 -23.01 -4.65
N VAL A 825 -22.45 -23.60 -4.30
CA VAL A 825 -22.86 -23.59 -2.89
C VAL A 825 -23.32 -25.02 -2.56
N VAL A 826 -22.55 -25.69 -1.70
CA VAL A 826 -22.73 -27.06 -1.18
C VAL A 826 -22.13 -28.19 -2.03
N GLN A 827 -20.79 -28.31 -1.99
CA GLN A 827 -20.15 -29.62 -1.85
C GLN A 827 -19.00 -29.50 -0.83
N ASP A 828 -18.95 -30.44 0.10
CA ASP A 828 -18.08 -30.45 1.30
C ASP A 828 -16.59 -30.74 0.99
N SER A 829 -16.12 -30.52 -0.25
CA SER A 829 -14.76 -30.87 -0.68
C SER A 829 -14.14 -29.84 -1.65
N TYR A 830 -12.90 -29.45 -1.39
CA TYR A 830 -12.11 -28.54 -2.25
C TYR A 830 -11.88 -29.08 -3.67
N LYS A 831 -11.96 -30.40 -3.86
CA LYS A 831 -11.78 -31.05 -5.17
C LYS A 831 -12.79 -30.62 -6.22
N THR A 832 -13.95 -30.12 -5.78
CA THR A 832 -15.08 -29.79 -6.64
C THR A 832 -15.45 -28.30 -6.60
N GLN A 833 -14.63 -27.46 -5.94
CA GLN A 833 -14.84 -26.01 -5.84
C GLN A 833 -13.82 -25.24 -6.71
N LEU A 834 -14.30 -24.25 -7.46
CA LEU A 834 -13.49 -23.31 -8.25
C LEU A 834 -13.32 -21.97 -7.51
N THR A 835 -12.53 -21.96 -6.44
CA THR A 835 -12.27 -20.76 -5.62
C THR A 835 -10.76 -20.48 -5.52
N GLU A 836 -10.37 -19.26 -5.11
CA GLU A 836 -8.95 -18.95 -4.78
C GLU A 836 -8.42 -19.97 -3.77
N LYS A 837 -9.20 -20.23 -2.71
CA LYS A 837 -8.82 -21.17 -1.64
C LYS A 837 -8.51 -22.57 -2.20
N SER A 838 -9.38 -23.13 -3.04
CA SER A 838 -9.17 -24.45 -3.66
C SER A 838 -7.96 -24.48 -4.60
N PHE A 839 -7.67 -23.39 -5.30
CA PHE A 839 -6.50 -23.31 -6.18
C PHE A 839 -5.20 -23.45 -5.38
N TRP A 840 -5.04 -22.63 -4.34
CA TRP A 840 -3.83 -22.58 -3.53
C TRP A 840 -3.65 -23.80 -2.64
N MET A 841 -4.74 -24.37 -2.12
CA MET A 841 -4.69 -25.41 -1.09
C MET A 841 -4.87 -26.84 -1.64
N TYR A 842 -5.40 -27.00 -2.85
CA TYR A 842 -5.64 -28.32 -3.43
C TYR A 842 -4.99 -28.49 -4.80
N PHE A 843 -5.33 -27.63 -5.77
CA PHE A 843 -4.91 -27.82 -7.16
C PHE A 843 -3.39 -27.71 -7.32
N ILE A 844 -2.79 -26.61 -6.87
CA ILE A 844 -1.34 -26.40 -7.00
C ILE A 844 -0.52 -27.42 -6.20
N PRO A 845 -0.83 -27.72 -4.93
CA PRO A 845 -0.15 -28.79 -4.22
C PRO A 845 -0.22 -30.14 -4.97
N SER A 846 -1.35 -30.47 -5.61
CA SER A 846 -1.49 -31.68 -6.42
C SER A 846 -0.57 -31.68 -7.65
N VAL A 847 -0.44 -30.54 -8.35
CA VAL A 847 0.49 -30.39 -9.48
C VAL A 847 1.93 -30.55 -9.03
N ILE A 848 2.34 -29.88 -7.94
CA ILE A 848 3.71 -29.95 -7.42
C ILE A 848 4.07 -31.37 -6.99
N THR A 849 3.15 -32.08 -6.33
CA THR A 849 3.32 -33.47 -5.88
C THR A 849 3.23 -34.50 -7.01
N GLN A 850 2.87 -34.10 -8.22
CA GLN A 850 2.82 -35.03 -9.34
C GLN A 850 4.05 -34.86 -10.25
N PHE A 851 4.50 -33.62 -10.47
CA PHE A 851 5.52 -33.32 -11.47
C PHE A 851 6.87 -32.90 -10.89
N TYR A 852 6.90 -32.38 -9.66
CA TYR A 852 8.14 -31.91 -9.03
C TYR A 852 8.61 -32.79 -7.85
N LYS A 853 7.74 -33.59 -7.23
CA LYS A 853 8.10 -34.62 -6.21
C LYS A 853 7.12 -35.79 -6.20
N ASN A 854 7.50 -36.93 -5.61
CA ASN A 854 6.63 -38.13 -5.46
C ASN A 854 5.78 -38.17 -4.16
N SER A 855 5.94 -37.23 -3.20
CA SER A 855 5.09 -37.13 -1.99
C SER A 855 5.10 -35.74 -1.34
N MET A 856 4.00 -35.33 -0.69
CA MET A 856 3.82 -34.02 -0.01
C MET A 856 4.53 -33.87 1.34
N ILE A 857 4.95 -34.98 1.97
CA ILE A 857 5.33 -34.97 3.39
C ILE A 857 6.83 -34.65 3.59
N ASP A 858 7.65 -34.80 2.56
CA ASP A 858 9.12 -34.62 2.60
C ASP A 858 9.61 -33.51 1.66
N PHE A 859 9.00 -32.33 1.73
CA PHE A 859 9.56 -31.13 1.09
C PHE A 859 10.66 -30.54 1.98
N ASN A 860 11.81 -31.23 2.07
CA ASN A 860 12.98 -30.67 2.75
C ASN A 860 13.59 -29.55 1.90
N ASP A 861 13.85 -28.41 2.53
CA ASP A 861 14.46 -27.23 1.90
C ASP A 861 15.83 -27.48 1.29
N GLU A 862 16.57 -28.48 1.81
CA GLU A 862 17.90 -28.85 1.29
C GLU A 862 17.84 -29.43 -0.14
N ASP A 863 16.67 -29.91 -0.60
CA ASP A 863 16.50 -30.53 -1.92
C ASP A 863 16.10 -29.55 -3.02
N VAL A 864 15.78 -28.30 -2.69
CA VAL A 864 15.19 -27.34 -3.63
C VAL A 864 16.17 -26.21 -3.88
N ASN A 865 16.86 -26.26 -5.03
CA ASN A 865 17.69 -25.13 -5.46
C ASN A 865 16.82 -23.90 -5.78
N GLY A 866 17.40 -22.70 -5.74
CA GLY A 866 16.68 -21.45 -6.04
C GLY A 866 16.07 -21.42 -7.45
N ASP A 867 16.66 -22.18 -8.38
CA ASP A 867 16.19 -22.28 -9.77
C ASP A 867 14.87 -23.08 -9.86
N LEU A 868 14.72 -24.18 -9.12
CA LEU A 868 13.49 -24.99 -9.08
C LEU A 868 12.30 -24.18 -8.56
N TRP A 869 12.50 -23.39 -7.49
CA TRP A 869 11.47 -22.49 -6.98
C TRP A 869 11.07 -21.41 -7.98
N THR A 870 12.04 -20.89 -8.74
CA THR A 870 11.77 -19.93 -9.81
C THR A 870 10.90 -20.55 -10.91
N ASN A 871 11.17 -21.80 -11.29
CA ASN A 871 10.39 -22.53 -12.30
C ASN A 871 8.97 -22.85 -11.81
N ILE A 872 8.81 -23.26 -10.55
CA ILE A 872 7.51 -23.48 -9.90
C ILE A 872 6.72 -22.16 -9.84
N ASP A 873 7.36 -21.06 -9.42
CA ASP A 873 6.72 -19.74 -9.36
C ASP A 873 6.21 -19.31 -10.74
N ASN A 874 6.99 -19.51 -11.80
CA ASN A 874 6.58 -19.21 -13.18
C ASN A 874 5.34 -20.02 -13.59
N LEU A 875 5.36 -21.35 -13.37
CA LEU A 875 4.24 -22.23 -13.72
C LEU A 875 2.96 -21.84 -12.96
N VAL A 876 3.07 -21.68 -11.65
CA VAL A 876 1.94 -21.34 -10.78
C VAL A 876 1.36 -19.99 -11.18
N TYR A 877 2.21 -19.00 -11.43
CA TYR A 877 1.77 -17.66 -11.82
C TYR A 877 1.02 -17.70 -13.16
N ASP A 878 1.54 -18.43 -14.14
CA ASP A 878 0.89 -18.60 -15.44
C ASP A 878 -0.46 -19.31 -15.30
N LEU A 879 -0.55 -20.40 -14.52
CA LEU A 879 -1.83 -21.08 -14.24
C LEU A 879 -2.81 -20.19 -13.47
N TYR A 880 -2.32 -19.42 -12.50
CA TYR A 880 -3.12 -18.51 -11.69
C TYR A 880 -3.77 -17.42 -12.53
N THR A 881 -2.99 -16.80 -13.41
CA THR A 881 -3.46 -15.73 -14.27
C THR A 881 -4.55 -16.20 -15.24
N GLN A 882 -4.47 -17.43 -15.75
CA GLN A 882 -5.54 -18.04 -16.56
C GLN A 882 -6.88 -18.18 -15.83
N LEU A 883 -6.85 -18.47 -14.52
CA LEU A 883 -8.04 -18.75 -13.73
C LEU A 883 -8.58 -17.53 -12.96
N LYS A 884 -7.82 -16.44 -12.88
CA LYS A 884 -8.12 -15.28 -12.02
C LYS A 884 -9.53 -14.73 -12.19
N ALA A 885 -10.06 -14.67 -13.41
CA ALA A 885 -11.40 -14.17 -13.63
C ALA A 885 -12.50 -15.13 -13.17
N THR A 886 -12.26 -16.44 -13.24
CA THR A 886 -13.15 -17.44 -12.66
C THR A 886 -13.24 -17.27 -11.16
N PHE A 887 -12.11 -16.99 -10.50
CA PHE A 887 -12.08 -16.69 -9.08
C PHE A 887 -12.83 -15.40 -8.74
N CYS A 888 -12.62 -14.33 -9.51
CA CYS A 888 -13.38 -13.07 -9.36
C CYS A 888 -14.89 -13.31 -9.47
N ASP A 889 -15.32 -14.13 -10.44
CA ASP A 889 -16.74 -14.46 -10.66
C ASP A 889 -17.34 -15.27 -9.49
N GLY A 890 -16.55 -16.22 -8.95
CA GLY A 890 -16.90 -17.01 -7.77
C GLY A 890 -17.28 -16.15 -6.56
N VAL A 891 -16.62 -15.01 -6.37
CA VAL A 891 -16.84 -14.07 -5.26
C VAL A 891 -18.17 -13.30 -5.34
N LEU A 892 -18.82 -13.21 -6.50
CA LEU A 892 -20.10 -12.48 -6.60
C LEU A 892 -21.20 -13.19 -5.75
N ASP A 893 -22.48 -12.78 -5.73
CA ASP A 893 -23.63 -13.63 -5.37
C ASP A 893 -24.59 -13.83 -6.56
N ASP A 894 -25.70 -14.54 -6.39
CA ASP A 894 -26.67 -14.76 -7.47
C ASP A 894 -27.27 -13.44 -7.99
N ASN A 895 -27.22 -12.40 -7.17
CA ASN A 895 -27.63 -11.05 -7.52
C ASN A 895 -26.43 -10.19 -7.95
N ASN A 896 -25.26 -10.75 -8.27
CA ASN A 896 -24.04 -10.00 -8.60
C ASN A 896 -23.54 -9.02 -7.51
N ASN A 897 -23.81 -9.25 -6.22
CA ASN A 897 -23.15 -8.53 -5.14
C ASN A 897 -21.77 -9.15 -4.86
N ILE A 898 -20.81 -8.39 -4.34
CA ILE A 898 -19.47 -8.92 -4.02
C ILE A 898 -19.51 -9.44 -2.58
N VAL A 899 -19.54 -10.76 -2.35
CA VAL A 899 -19.75 -11.31 -0.99
C VAL A 899 -19.05 -12.64 -0.65
N ASN A 900 -18.75 -13.49 -1.62
CA ASN A 900 -18.33 -14.89 -1.43
C ASN A 900 -16.80 -15.05 -1.47
N PHE A 901 -16.08 -14.28 -0.66
CA PHE A 901 -14.63 -14.42 -0.52
C PHE A 901 -14.25 -15.77 0.10
N SER A 902 -13.23 -16.40 -0.45
CA SER A 902 -12.74 -17.72 -0.06
C SER A 902 -11.47 -17.67 0.79
N MET A 903 -10.60 -16.69 0.57
CA MET A 903 -9.33 -16.47 1.29
C MET A 903 -9.39 -15.20 2.15
N ASP A 904 -8.65 -15.16 3.26
CA ASP A 904 -8.65 -14.01 4.19
C ASP A 904 -8.01 -12.75 3.62
N ASN A 905 -7.02 -12.88 2.75
CA ASN A 905 -6.32 -11.76 2.12
C ASN A 905 -6.98 -11.24 0.83
N GLU A 906 -8.22 -11.63 0.51
CA GLU A 906 -8.95 -11.08 -0.66
C GLU A 906 -9.50 -9.69 -0.39
N ILE A 907 -9.30 -8.76 -1.35
CA ILE A 907 -9.78 -7.38 -1.26
C ILE A 907 -10.43 -6.94 -2.60
N PRO A 908 -11.68 -6.44 -2.58
CA PRO A 908 -12.37 -6.02 -3.80
C PRO A 908 -12.02 -4.58 -4.20
N VAL A 909 -11.86 -4.35 -5.50
CA VAL A 909 -11.71 -3.03 -6.12
C VAL A 909 -12.78 -2.87 -7.20
N VAL A 910 -13.57 -1.82 -7.03
CA VAL A 910 -14.72 -1.52 -7.90
C VAL A 910 -14.42 -0.33 -8.82
N ARG A 911 -14.64 -0.48 -10.12
CA ARG A 911 -14.54 0.57 -11.14
C ARG A 911 -15.91 0.92 -11.70
N LEU A 912 -16.18 2.20 -11.91
CA LEU A 912 -17.44 2.68 -12.48
C LEU A 912 -17.33 2.78 -14.01
N LYS A 913 -18.17 2.03 -14.74
CA LYS A 913 -18.33 2.06 -16.21
C LYS A 913 -19.81 2.24 -16.58
N ILE A 914 -20.36 3.35 -16.11
CA ILE A 914 -21.79 3.63 -16.20
C ILE A 914 -22.08 4.48 -17.44
N THR A 915 -23.17 4.14 -18.15
CA THR A 915 -23.65 4.92 -19.30
C THR A 915 -24.70 5.93 -18.83
N TYR A 916 -24.47 7.22 -19.04
CA TYR A 916 -25.42 8.28 -18.68
C TYR A 916 -26.26 8.69 -19.89
N LYS A 917 -27.57 8.79 -19.72
CA LYS A 917 -28.52 9.19 -20.77
C LYS A 917 -29.48 10.26 -20.23
N TYR A 918 -29.96 11.14 -21.10
CA TYR A 918 -31.06 12.03 -20.75
C TYR A 918 -32.38 11.27 -20.86
N GLY A 919 -33.24 11.43 -19.85
CA GLY A 919 -34.60 10.89 -19.89
C GLY A 919 -35.53 11.91 -20.50
N ASN A 920 -36.34 11.44 -21.45
CA ASN A 920 -37.45 12.21 -22.00
C ASN A 920 -38.43 12.65 -20.91
#